data_AF-A0A158PCN5-F1
#
_entry.id   AF-A0A158PCN5-F1
#
_cell.length_a   1.000
_cell.length_b   1.000
_cell.length_c   1.000
_cell.angle_alpha   90.00
_cell.angle_beta   90.00
_cell.angle_gamma   90.00
#
_symmetry.space_group_name_H-M   'P 1'
#
loop_
_entity.id
_entity.type
_entity.pdbx_description
1 polymer ?
#
loop_
_entity_poly.entity_id
_entity_poly.type
_entity_poly.pdbx_seq_one_letter_code
_entity_poly.pdbx_strand_id
1 'polypeptide(L)'
;MRTQSAKKNLGLGVKELRHSEWGALDDICPLRYMECNTTKYRSACGICNNVLSPHYGAALNSFHRALPPDYGDGIASWKLSVDSDHLPHPNHVARLLFRSTTSHSQHQHMMPITSVSALFVQWSRFLYDDMVSIVPFRDAEGKIPVCCPEPDHPECAPLYDIDADRITSQLGCQVYVRSQMAPASRCNLGPRQQMNMASSFIDAGPVYGSSKEVALEKRAKKHGTTSLTDIYNFIVVVHPWCPDTYEAINILLAFSFELNPTWADEQLYQEARRIIIAQIQFITVNEYLPLLIGKETMENYKIADRLDDFTNLYNELLNSNTLNSFAAGVGEFFLTMQSSSSIYQTPPLIDEKSLLFEPVTDPGLNSFNAEFFPSDLLQQENGAAILIHRSRDHGIPGYVKWREYCGGGKVSSFDELESIVIDPHHLLPILTSLYRSVEDVDLLVLALAEKPVRGSLVGPTLGCILALQYQKVSLGDRFWFTNNVGDEAFSLQQLRAITSGTKLSYIMCQFLGIHAKVQPNAFLLHDKFDNYPVLCNSSMHGGLSLTPWRNLPVEFPTVDNDIQRLLQKAEDNIRQKRKQIQQRVSNSDSYPVTQRSSPSAYSYMMRAKETAAKLSAASEVLLEATMLLASSRDRDFFNLGDYEKNRIPKVNLDWFISQYSPPDKCLTSDLPCDHTTKYRLHSGWCNNLQSPELGNAFQPFLHLLPPQYDDAMIEATIKSNVLMKKKGASFSFIRRPLKELMSQEYSHMLMQFGQFVGHDITHSPLDQGPNGEDLNCTRCDSFFTVSQSCMPVRVPENDPFFSPFVNGGPRCLEFIRSLNGQRQLGPRTQINQITAFLDGSVIYGSTACEAGFLRAKNGGKLRENSMAGRFERKDSLLPPAEDQSTCLSAPFAPCFASGDERVSQHPGITVMHIR
;
A
#
# COMPACT_ATOMS: atom_id res chain seq x y z
N MET A 1 -5.58 -23.41 -43.32
CA MET A 1 -4.64 -23.25 -44.44
C MET A 1 -4.71 -21.83 -44.97
N ARG A 2 -3.74 -20.99 -44.59
CA ARG A 2 -3.24 -19.74 -45.23
C ARG A 2 -2.73 -18.78 -44.14
N THR A 3 -1.53 -19.03 -43.64
CA THR A 3 -0.61 -18.04 -43.04
C THR A 3 0.76 -18.71 -42.89
N GLN A 4 1.48 -18.89 -44.00
CA GLN A 4 2.86 -19.41 -43.98
C GLN A 4 3.77 -18.69 -44.99
N SER A 5 3.58 -17.38 -45.17
CA SER A 5 4.46 -16.57 -46.01
C SER A 5 4.66 -15.17 -45.43
N ALA A 6 5.36 -15.11 -44.31
CA ALA A 6 6.06 -13.91 -43.83
C ALA A 6 7.19 -14.32 -42.87
N LYS A 7 8.06 -15.25 -43.31
CA LYS A 7 9.36 -15.52 -42.68
C LYS A 7 10.43 -15.46 -43.76
N LYS A 8 10.88 -14.26 -44.11
CA LYS A 8 12.22 -14.03 -44.66
C LYS A 8 12.52 -12.53 -44.65
N ASN A 9 13.64 -12.20 -44.02
CA ASN A 9 14.37 -10.92 -44.00
C ASN A 9 14.29 -10.14 -42.68
N LEU A 10 14.87 -10.72 -41.63
CA LEU A 10 15.67 -10.01 -40.64
C LEU A 10 16.79 -11.00 -40.23
N GLY A 11 17.99 -10.78 -40.76
CA GLY A 11 19.18 -11.60 -40.52
C GLY A 11 19.77 -11.36 -39.13
N LEU A 12 19.00 -11.62 -38.08
CA LEU A 12 19.49 -11.76 -36.71
C LEU A 12 19.30 -13.22 -36.33
N GLY A 13 20.40 -13.95 -36.25
CA GLY A 13 20.41 -15.34 -35.80
C GLY A 13 20.06 -15.42 -34.31
N VAL A 14 18.78 -15.36 -33.97
CA VAL A 14 18.29 -15.85 -32.70
C VAL A 14 18.30 -17.37 -32.81
N LYS A 15 19.31 -18.02 -32.21
CA LYS A 15 19.25 -19.46 -31.95
C LYS A 15 17.96 -19.71 -31.17
N GLU A 16 17.09 -20.59 -31.67
CA GLU A 16 15.96 -21.10 -30.90
C GLU A 16 16.50 -21.70 -29.58
N LEU A 17 16.24 -21.02 -28.46
CA LEU A 17 16.54 -21.51 -27.11
C LEU A 17 15.75 -22.80 -26.88
N ARG A 18 16.40 -23.82 -26.32
CA ARG A 18 15.79 -25.15 -26.12
C ARG A 18 14.72 -25.06 -25.04
N HIS A 19 13.71 -25.93 -25.10
CA HIS A 19 12.59 -25.97 -24.14
C HIS A 19 13.01 -26.07 -22.65
N SER A 20 14.23 -26.55 -22.36
CA SER A 20 14.80 -26.60 -21.00
C SER A 20 15.26 -25.25 -20.44
N GLU A 21 15.48 -24.24 -21.29
CA GLU A 21 15.93 -22.89 -20.90
C GLU A 21 14.75 -21.95 -20.57
N TRP A 22 13.52 -22.36 -20.92
CA TRP A 22 12.29 -21.61 -20.59
C TRP A 22 11.93 -21.67 -19.11
N GLY A 23 12.33 -22.74 -18.39
CA GLY A 23 12.05 -22.88 -16.95
C GLY A 23 12.72 -21.80 -16.10
N ALA A 24 13.98 -21.45 -16.39
CA ALA A 24 14.71 -20.41 -15.67
C ALA A 24 14.21 -18.99 -15.99
N LEU A 25 13.70 -18.77 -17.22
CA LEU A 25 13.14 -17.48 -17.61
C LEU A 25 11.77 -17.23 -16.97
N ASP A 26 10.95 -18.26 -16.79
CA ASP A 26 9.67 -18.16 -16.07
C ASP A 26 9.87 -17.86 -14.57
N ASP A 27 10.97 -18.32 -13.95
CA ASP A 27 11.29 -18.03 -12.55
C ASP A 27 11.79 -16.59 -12.33
N ILE A 28 12.54 -16.05 -13.30
CA ILE A 28 13.15 -14.70 -13.23
C ILE A 28 12.21 -13.63 -13.82
N CYS A 29 11.36 -14.04 -14.76
CA CYS A 29 10.49 -13.19 -15.53
C CYS A 29 9.11 -13.86 -15.75
N PRO A 30 8.35 -14.07 -14.67
CA PRO A 30 7.10 -14.82 -14.73
C PRO A 30 6.07 -14.08 -15.58
N LEU A 31 5.72 -14.67 -16.72
CA LEU A 31 4.56 -14.26 -17.52
C LEU A 31 3.22 -14.69 -16.86
N ARG A 32 3.29 -15.45 -15.77
CA ARG A 32 2.15 -15.93 -14.99
C ARG A 32 1.94 -15.08 -13.75
N TYR A 33 0.68 -14.88 -13.39
CA TYR A 33 0.28 -14.18 -12.16
C TYR A 33 0.79 -14.95 -10.93
N MET A 34 1.53 -14.25 -10.06
CA MET A 34 1.92 -14.78 -8.76
C MET A 34 0.84 -14.39 -7.73
N GLU A 35 0.19 -15.39 -7.14
CA GLU A 35 -0.73 -15.16 -6.03
C GLU A 35 0.05 -14.88 -4.74
N CYS A 36 -0.28 -13.77 -4.07
CA CYS A 36 0.26 -13.43 -2.78
C CYS A 36 -0.75 -13.75 -1.68
N ASN A 37 -0.36 -14.59 -0.73
CA ASN A 37 -1.10 -14.71 0.53
C ASN A 37 -0.80 -13.49 1.40
N THR A 38 -1.82 -12.78 1.85
CA THR A 38 -1.67 -11.66 2.77
C THR A 38 -1.24 -12.19 4.14
N THR A 39 0.04 -12.08 4.45
CA THR A 39 0.61 -12.42 5.75
C THR A 39 0.81 -11.16 6.59
N LYS A 40 0.73 -11.33 7.92
CA LYS A 40 1.04 -10.29 8.92
C LYS A 40 2.49 -9.80 8.86
N TYR A 41 3.42 -10.69 8.49
CA TYR A 41 4.85 -10.39 8.45
C TYR A 41 5.37 -10.27 7.02
N ARG A 42 6.37 -9.41 6.86
CA ARG A 42 7.05 -9.17 5.59
C ARG A 42 8.00 -10.31 5.25
N SER A 43 8.02 -10.71 3.98
CA SER A 43 9.03 -11.64 3.45
C SER A 43 10.46 -11.07 3.58
N ALA A 44 11.48 -11.93 3.61
CA ALA A 44 12.87 -11.46 3.70
C ALA A 44 13.32 -10.68 2.46
N CYS A 45 12.84 -11.06 1.27
CA CYS A 45 13.21 -10.42 0.01
C CYS A 45 12.28 -9.28 -0.42
N GLY A 46 11.26 -8.95 0.38
CA GLY A 46 10.30 -7.89 0.05
C GLY A 46 9.21 -8.27 -0.97
N ILE A 47 9.22 -9.51 -1.49
CA ILE A 47 8.16 -10.02 -2.36
C ILE A 47 6.80 -10.02 -1.64
N CYS A 48 5.73 -9.81 -2.39
CA CYS A 48 4.36 -9.71 -1.89
C CYS A 48 4.11 -8.56 -0.89
N ASN A 49 4.99 -7.54 -0.89
CA ASN A 49 4.63 -6.25 -0.32
C ASN A 49 3.41 -5.69 -1.06
N ASN A 50 3.55 -5.57 -2.38
CA ASN A 50 2.50 -5.15 -3.28
C ASN A 50 1.76 -6.38 -3.83
N VAL A 51 0.47 -6.50 -3.50
CA VAL A 51 -0.35 -7.67 -3.88
C VAL A 51 -0.70 -7.66 -5.37
N LEU A 52 -0.87 -6.48 -5.98
CA LEU A 52 -1.17 -6.34 -7.41
C LEU A 52 0.07 -6.59 -8.28
N SER A 53 1.26 -6.28 -7.77
CA SER A 53 2.54 -6.43 -8.45
C SER A 53 3.59 -6.99 -7.48
N PRO A 54 3.58 -8.32 -7.25
CA PRO A 54 4.35 -8.99 -6.19
C PRO A 54 5.85 -8.68 -6.14
N HIS A 55 6.45 -8.36 -7.28
CA HIS A 55 7.88 -8.06 -7.40
C HIS A 55 8.24 -6.60 -7.12
N TYR A 56 7.28 -5.68 -6.98
CA TYR A 56 7.58 -4.28 -6.70
C TYR A 56 8.25 -4.12 -5.33
N GLY A 57 9.46 -3.57 -5.35
CA GLY A 57 10.35 -3.40 -4.22
C GLY A 57 11.08 -4.66 -3.77
N ALA A 58 10.87 -5.81 -4.43
CA ALA A 58 11.55 -7.05 -4.08
C ALA A 58 13.03 -7.02 -4.51
N ALA A 59 13.86 -7.75 -3.76
CA ALA A 59 15.24 -8.03 -4.13
C ALA A 59 15.31 -8.79 -5.47
N LEU A 60 16.46 -8.67 -6.14
CA LEU A 60 16.75 -9.22 -7.48
C LEU A 60 15.92 -8.59 -8.61
N ASN A 61 15.30 -7.43 -8.36
CA ASN A 61 14.56 -6.68 -9.37
C ASN A 61 15.36 -5.48 -9.88
N SER A 62 14.91 -4.89 -10.99
CA SER A 62 15.53 -3.69 -11.59
C SER A 62 15.31 -2.43 -10.75
N PHE A 63 16.28 -1.52 -10.74
CA PHE A 63 16.04 -0.17 -10.21
C PHE A 63 14.98 0.58 -11.02
N HIS A 64 14.16 1.38 -10.34
CA HIS A 64 13.20 2.26 -10.99
C HIS A 64 13.89 3.45 -11.65
N ARG A 65 13.48 3.82 -12.86
CA ARG A 65 14.01 4.99 -13.59
C ARG A 65 12.94 6.07 -13.67
N ALA A 66 13.18 7.21 -13.01
CA ALA A 66 12.29 8.38 -13.16
C ALA A 66 12.54 9.14 -14.46
N LEU A 67 13.78 9.09 -14.98
CA LEU A 67 14.16 9.60 -16.30
C LEU A 67 14.67 8.46 -17.18
N PRO A 68 14.48 8.51 -18.51
CA PRO A 68 15.07 7.55 -19.44
C PRO A 68 16.60 7.45 -19.27
N PRO A 69 17.20 6.26 -19.48
CA PRO A 69 18.65 6.12 -19.40
C PRO A 69 19.36 6.88 -20.53
N ASP A 70 20.55 7.37 -20.23
CA ASP A 70 21.39 8.19 -21.11
C ASP A 70 22.63 7.41 -21.57
N TYR A 71 22.40 6.41 -22.43
CA TYR A 71 23.44 5.61 -23.07
C TYR A 71 23.81 6.17 -24.45
N GLY A 72 25.07 6.05 -24.87
CA GLY A 72 25.53 6.61 -26.15
C GLY A 72 24.80 6.04 -27.37
N ASP A 73 24.40 4.77 -27.32
CA ASP A 73 23.59 4.07 -28.33
C ASP A 73 22.09 4.02 -27.96
N GLY A 74 21.70 4.65 -26.85
CA GLY A 74 20.35 4.57 -26.28
C GLY A 74 19.97 3.22 -25.67
N ILE A 75 20.88 2.24 -25.62
CA ILE A 75 20.59 0.86 -25.20
C ILE A 75 21.49 0.43 -24.04
N ALA A 76 22.81 0.39 -24.22
CA ALA A 76 23.74 -0.18 -23.23
C ALA A 76 25.18 0.35 -23.32
N SER A 77 25.56 1.06 -24.38
CA SER A 77 26.92 1.60 -24.52
C SER A 77 27.21 2.66 -23.47
N TRP A 78 28.49 2.95 -23.24
CA TRP A 78 28.89 4.08 -22.39
C TRP A 78 28.30 5.39 -22.89
N LYS A 79 28.00 6.28 -21.92
CA LYS A 79 27.51 7.64 -22.20
C LYS A 79 28.56 8.43 -23.00
N LEU A 80 28.11 9.15 -24.01
CA LEU A 80 28.91 10.07 -24.81
C LEU A 80 28.57 11.52 -24.44
N SER A 81 29.46 12.45 -24.75
CA SER A 81 29.17 13.89 -24.66
C SER A 81 28.06 14.25 -25.64
N VAL A 82 27.27 15.28 -25.31
CA VAL A 82 26.24 15.84 -26.20
C VAL A 82 26.77 16.26 -27.56
N ASP A 83 28.06 16.62 -27.66
CA ASP A 83 28.74 16.98 -28.91
C ASP A 83 29.32 15.76 -29.67
N SER A 84 28.92 14.53 -29.29
CA SER A 84 29.42 13.24 -29.84
C SER A 84 30.91 12.95 -29.60
N ASP A 85 31.53 13.65 -28.64
CA ASP A 85 32.88 13.40 -28.16
C ASP A 85 32.91 12.54 -26.88
N HIS A 86 34.12 12.21 -26.39
CA HIS A 86 34.28 11.45 -25.14
C HIS A 86 34.10 12.36 -23.92
N LEU A 87 33.41 11.85 -22.89
CA LEU A 87 33.33 12.51 -21.57
C LEU A 87 34.70 12.51 -20.87
N PRO A 88 34.99 13.46 -19.96
CA PRO A 88 36.25 13.49 -19.23
C PRO A 88 36.45 12.21 -18.42
N HIS A 89 37.69 11.73 -18.35
CA HIS A 89 38.03 10.51 -17.62
C HIS A 89 37.67 10.63 -16.13
N PRO A 90 37.02 9.64 -15.49
CA PRO A 90 36.57 9.74 -14.09
C PRO A 90 37.68 10.07 -13.10
N ASN A 91 38.88 9.50 -13.26
CA ASN A 91 40.04 9.82 -12.41
C ASN A 91 40.44 11.29 -12.52
N HIS A 92 40.33 11.88 -13.71
CA HIS A 92 40.67 13.29 -13.91
C HIS A 92 39.64 14.21 -13.21
N VAL A 93 38.35 13.89 -13.33
CA VAL A 93 37.26 14.60 -12.64
C VAL A 93 37.43 14.49 -11.12
N ALA A 94 37.63 13.27 -10.61
CA ALA A 94 37.83 13.00 -9.20
C ALA A 94 39.03 13.77 -8.63
N ARG A 95 40.18 13.75 -9.31
CA ARG A 95 41.40 14.43 -8.85
C ARG A 95 41.27 15.95 -8.75
N LEU A 96 40.56 16.58 -9.70
CA LEU A 96 40.41 18.03 -9.71
C LEU A 96 39.34 18.53 -8.75
N LEU A 97 38.26 17.77 -8.55
CA LEU A 97 37.11 18.20 -7.76
C LEU A 97 37.11 17.66 -6.33
N PHE A 98 37.58 16.43 -6.10
CA PHE A 98 37.51 15.71 -4.81
C PHE A 98 38.87 15.57 -4.12
N ARG A 99 39.59 16.68 -3.93
CA ARG A 99 40.95 16.66 -3.34
C ARG A 99 40.94 16.19 -1.88
N SER A 100 41.77 15.20 -1.57
CA SER A 100 42.05 14.78 -0.20
C SER A 100 42.97 15.79 0.50
N THR A 101 42.52 16.39 1.60
CA THR A 101 43.36 17.22 2.48
C THR A 101 44.29 16.35 3.33
N THR A 102 45.26 15.66 2.72
CA THR A 102 46.30 14.91 3.46
C THR A 102 47.44 15.81 3.96
N SER A 103 47.51 17.09 3.53
CA SER A 103 48.49 18.01 4.08
C SER A 103 48.05 18.53 5.45
N HIS A 104 48.69 18.02 6.51
CA HIS A 104 48.57 18.42 7.91
C HIS A 104 48.72 19.92 8.22
N SER A 105 48.91 20.79 7.23
CA SER A 105 49.16 22.23 7.39
C SER A 105 47.98 23.16 7.07
N GLN A 106 46.81 22.64 6.67
CA GLN A 106 45.63 23.47 6.32
C GLN A 106 44.37 23.24 7.16
N HIS A 107 44.47 22.54 8.31
CA HIS A 107 43.33 22.38 9.24
C HIS A 107 42.86 23.67 9.94
N GLN A 108 43.43 24.85 9.63
CA GLN A 108 43.13 26.09 10.35
C GLN A 108 41.90 26.86 9.85
N HIS A 109 41.26 26.49 8.74
CA HIS A 109 40.13 27.28 8.18
C HIS A 109 38.86 26.53 7.79
N MET A 110 38.80 25.19 7.85
CA MET A 110 37.51 24.47 7.76
C MET A 110 36.89 24.40 9.16
N MET A 111 36.17 25.46 9.56
CA MET A 111 35.23 25.32 10.68
C MET A 111 34.10 24.38 10.22
N PRO A 112 33.77 23.31 10.96
CA PRO A 112 32.55 22.55 10.66
C PRO A 112 31.36 23.51 10.79
N ILE A 113 30.72 23.81 9.66
CA ILE A 113 29.59 24.76 9.56
C ILE A 113 28.31 24.10 10.13
N THR A 114 28.31 22.78 10.29
CA THR A 114 27.18 21.95 10.70
C THR A 114 27.20 21.59 12.17
N SER A 115 26.01 21.61 12.76
CA SER A 115 25.71 21.05 14.07
C SER A 115 25.42 19.55 14.03
N VAL A 116 26.00 18.79 13.09
CA VAL A 116 25.66 17.36 12.83
C VAL A 116 26.80 16.46 13.28
N SER A 117 26.47 15.34 13.93
CA SER A 117 27.42 14.37 14.45
C SER A 117 27.80 13.29 13.41
N ALA A 118 28.94 12.63 13.60
CA ALA A 118 29.38 11.52 12.76
C ALA A 118 28.40 10.34 12.70
N LEU A 119 27.49 10.24 13.69
CA LEU A 119 26.37 9.30 13.70
C LEU A 119 25.47 9.42 12.47
N PHE A 120 25.31 10.64 11.93
CA PHE A 120 24.50 10.90 10.75
C PHE A 120 25.04 10.17 9.51
N VAL A 121 26.36 10.19 9.31
CA VAL A 121 27.03 9.51 8.18
C VAL A 121 26.80 8.01 8.25
N GLN A 122 26.89 7.45 9.45
CA GLN A 122 26.72 6.01 9.65
C GLN A 122 25.26 5.57 9.44
N TRP A 123 24.29 6.37 9.90
CA TRP A 123 22.87 6.11 9.64
C TRP A 123 22.53 6.24 8.16
N SER A 124 23.13 7.23 7.47
CA SER A 124 23.01 7.39 6.01
C SER A 124 23.48 6.13 5.28
N ARG A 125 24.64 5.60 5.67
CA ARG A 125 25.20 4.36 5.11
C ARG A 125 24.30 3.16 5.37
N PHE A 126 23.81 3.02 6.59
CA PHE A 126 22.89 1.94 6.96
C PHE A 126 21.63 1.95 6.09
N LEU A 127 20.96 3.10 5.96
CA LEU A 127 19.74 3.22 5.15
C LEU A 127 20.01 2.97 3.67
N TYR A 128 21.16 3.41 3.16
CA TYR A 128 21.53 3.17 1.77
C TYR A 128 21.69 1.67 1.50
N ASP A 129 22.41 0.94 2.35
CA ASP A 129 22.62 -0.50 2.19
C ASP A 129 21.37 -1.35 2.48
N ASP A 130 20.40 -0.80 3.21
CA ASP A 130 19.07 -1.40 3.38
C ASP A 130 18.29 -1.43 2.06
N MET A 131 18.41 -0.37 1.26
CA MET A 131 17.64 -0.18 0.03
C MET A 131 18.39 -0.52 -1.26
N VAL A 132 19.73 -0.64 -1.20
CA VAL A 132 20.61 -0.73 -2.37
C VAL A 132 21.70 -1.78 -2.17
N SER A 133 21.79 -2.71 -3.12
CA SER A 133 22.95 -3.58 -3.28
C SER A 133 23.25 -3.75 -4.77
N ILE A 134 24.30 -3.06 -5.22
CA ILE A 134 24.80 -3.12 -6.60
C ILE A 134 26.01 -4.07 -6.61
N VAL A 135 25.94 -5.11 -7.43
CA VAL A 135 27.03 -6.10 -7.57
C VAL A 135 27.64 -6.06 -8.97
N PRO A 136 28.94 -6.37 -9.10
CA PRO A 136 29.57 -6.52 -10.42
C PRO A 136 28.95 -7.69 -11.17
N PHE A 137 29.03 -7.62 -12.51
CA PHE A 137 28.60 -8.70 -13.38
C PHE A 137 29.30 -10.02 -13.01
N ARG A 138 28.51 -11.09 -12.96
CA ARG A 138 28.97 -12.47 -12.81
C ARG A 138 28.44 -13.30 -13.96
N ASP A 139 29.28 -14.21 -14.46
CA ASP A 139 28.87 -15.20 -15.46
C ASP A 139 27.91 -16.26 -14.87
N ALA A 140 27.48 -17.20 -15.70
CA ALA A 140 26.55 -18.26 -15.29
C ALA A 140 27.12 -19.17 -14.19
N GLU A 141 28.44 -19.23 -14.07
CA GLU A 141 29.18 -19.98 -13.06
C GLU A 141 29.46 -19.13 -11.79
N GLY A 142 29.03 -17.87 -11.76
CA GLY A 142 29.18 -16.96 -10.62
C GLY A 142 30.54 -16.26 -10.53
N LYS A 143 31.39 -16.40 -11.56
CA LYS A 143 32.74 -15.86 -11.60
C LYS A 143 32.74 -14.41 -12.09
N ILE A 144 33.62 -13.59 -11.52
CA ILE A 144 33.85 -12.20 -11.93
C ILE A 144 34.91 -12.18 -13.04
N PRO A 145 34.70 -11.46 -14.16
CA PRO A 145 35.68 -11.30 -15.23
C PRO A 145 37.02 -10.69 -14.76
N VAL A 146 38.11 -11.00 -15.45
CA VAL A 146 39.44 -10.47 -15.16
C VAL A 146 39.70 -9.25 -16.04
N CYS A 147 39.69 -8.05 -15.47
CA CYS A 147 39.73 -6.81 -16.27
C CYS A 147 41.09 -6.10 -16.33
N CYS A 148 42.07 -6.51 -15.53
CA CYS A 148 43.42 -5.95 -15.52
C CYS A 148 44.47 -7.07 -15.65
N PRO A 149 45.61 -6.85 -16.35
CA PRO A 149 46.02 -5.61 -17.03
C PRO A 149 45.27 -5.32 -18.35
N GLU A 150 44.81 -6.35 -19.05
CA GLU A 150 44.04 -6.22 -20.29
C GLU A 150 42.65 -6.87 -20.13
N PRO A 151 41.57 -6.19 -20.55
CA PRO A 151 40.22 -6.72 -20.41
C PRO A 151 39.95 -7.84 -21.42
N ASP A 152 39.52 -9.00 -20.95
CA ASP A 152 39.14 -10.15 -21.78
C ASP A 152 37.63 -10.29 -22.00
N HIS A 153 36.83 -9.39 -21.42
CA HIS A 153 35.37 -9.50 -21.35
C HIS A 153 34.67 -8.15 -21.65
N PRO A 154 33.53 -8.13 -22.37
CA PRO A 154 32.82 -6.88 -22.72
C PRO A 154 32.24 -6.12 -21.53
N GLU A 155 32.06 -6.78 -20.39
CA GLU A 155 31.62 -6.15 -19.13
C GLU A 155 32.77 -5.53 -18.33
N CYS A 156 34.02 -5.66 -18.78
CA CYS A 156 35.16 -4.98 -18.20
C CYS A 156 35.26 -3.53 -18.69
N ALA A 157 35.46 -2.61 -17.77
CA ALA A 157 35.75 -1.21 -18.08
C ALA A 157 36.79 -0.65 -17.10
N PRO A 158 38.03 -1.15 -17.16
CA PRO A 158 39.08 -0.72 -16.25
C PRO A 158 39.34 0.79 -16.35
N LEU A 159 39.62 1.41 -15.20
CA LEU A 159 40.06 2.79 -15.12
C LEU A 159 41.60 2.81 -15.13
N TYR A 160 42.18 3.26 -16.25
CA TYR A 160 43.64 3.37 -16.37
C TYR A 160 44.14 4.65 -15.69
N ASP A 161 45.33 4.56 -15.07
CA ASP A 161 45.98 5.75 -14.51
C ASP A 161 46.55 6.62 -15.64
N ILE A 162 46.35 7.93 -15.52
CA ILE A 162 46.71 8.92 -16.53
C ILE A 162 48.18 9.34 -16.35
N ASP A 163 48.73 9.23 -15.13
CA ASP A 163 50.09 9.64 -14.76
C ASP A 163 50.89 8.44 -14.19
N ALA A 164 51.27 7.46 -15.02
CA ALA A 164 51.99 6.24 -14.63
C ALA A 164 53.39 6.45 -13.96
N ASP A 165 53.83 7.70 -13.79
CA ASP A 165 55.14 8.06 -13.23
C ASP A 165 55.15 8.16 -11.68
N ARG A 166 53.99 8.06 -11.00
CA ARG A 166 53.94 7.98 -9.52
C ARG A 166 53.50 6.59 -9.05
N ILE A 167 54.47 5.88 -8.49
CA ILE A 167 54.39 4.57 -7.85
C ILE A 167 53.22 4.51 -6.84
N THR A 168 52.24 3.61 -7.04
CA THR A 168 51.60 2.81 -5.96
C THR A 168 50.68 1.66 -6.41
N SER A 169 50.22 1.55 -7.66
CA SER A 169 49.55 0.31 -8.12
C SER A 169 50.51 -0.50 -9.00
N GLN A 170 50.78 -1.76 -8.66
CA GLN A 170 51.68 -2.64 -9.41
C GLN A 170 51.20 -2.97 -10.85
N LEU A 171 50.08 -2.38 -11.33
CA LEU A 171 49.49 -2.66 -12.64
C LEU A 171 49.01 -1.45 -13.47
N GLY A 172 49.01 -0.20 -12.96
CA GLY A 172 48.52 0.97 -13.73
C GLY A 172 47.05 0.90 -14.17
N CYS A 173 46.28 -0.04 -13.60
CA CYS A 173 44.92 -0.41 -14.01
C CYS A 173 44.07 -0.64 -12.76
N GLN A 174 43.01 0.14 -12.59
CA GLN A 174 42.01 -0.06 -11.55
C GLN A 174 40.85 -0.90 -12.10
N VAL A 175 40.57 -2.02 -11.44
CA VAL A 175 39.52 -2.96 -11.87
C VAL A 175 38.14 -2.34 -11.68
N TYR A 176 37.36 -2.27 -12.75
CA TYR A 176 35.93 -2.01 -12.70
C TYR A 176 35.20 -2.97 -13.66
N VAL A 177 34.18 -3.63 -13.12
CA VAL A 177 33.28 -4.52 -13.86
C VAL A 177 31.91 -3.88 -13.83
N ARG A 178 31.25 -3.79 -14.99
CA ARG A 178 29.89 -3.26 -15.10
C ARG A 178 28.93 -4.02 -14.20
N SER A 179 27.87 -3.33 -13.78
CA SER A 179 26.91 -3.84 -12.80
C SER A 179 26.01 -4.94 -13.37
N GLN A 180 25.64 -5.92 -12.53
CA GLN A 180 24.75 -7.02 -12.91
C GLN A 180 23.42 -6.52 -13.49
N MET A 181 22.95 -7.17 -14.55
CA MET A 181 21.73 -6.79 -15.26
C MET A 181 20.49 -7.43 -14.64
N ALA A 182 19.38 -6.68 -14.64
CA ALA A 182 18.04 -7.19 -14.35
C ALA A 182 17.17 -7.18 -15.61
N PRO A 183 16.15 -8.07 -15.70
CA PRO A 183 15.12 -7.96 -16.71
C PRO A 183 14.39 -6.62 -16.61
N ALA A 184 13.95 -6.08 -17.75
CA ALA A 184 13.06 -4.94 -17.72
C ALA A 184 11.69 -5.34 -17.14
N SER A 185 10.94 -4.35 -16.62
CA SER A 185 9.61 -4.57 -16.07
C SER A 185 8.71 -5.34 -17.04
N ARG A 186 7.99 -6.34 -16.53
CA ARG A 186 7.10 -7.23 -17.32
C ARG A 186 7.81 -7.94 -18.48
N CYS A 187 9.12 -8.15 -18.39
CA CYS A 187 9.89 -8.88 -19.40
C CYS A 187 9.92 -8.21 -20.77
N ASN A 188 9.73 -6.89 -20.82
CA ASN A 188 9.77 -6.14 -22.08
C ASN A 188 11.20 -6.00 -22.61
N LEU A 189 11.35 -5.83 -23.92
CA LEU A 189 12.61 -5.39 -24.52
C LEU A 189 12.85 -3.91 -24.22
N GLY A 190 14.10 -3.52 -24.00
CA GLY A 190 14.44 -2.14 -23.69
C GLY A 190 15.93 -1.92 -23.40
N PRO A 191 16.31 -0.70 -22.98
CA PRO A 191 17.67 -0.39 -22.57
C PRO A 191 18.07 -1.16 -21.32
N ARG A 192 19.40 -1.28 -21.09
CA ARG A 192 20.01 -1.98 -19.96
C ARG A 192 19.43 -1.50 -18.62
N GLN A 193 19.01 -2.46 -17.80
CA GLN A 193 18.58 -2.24 -16.41
C GLN A 193 19.55 -2.96 -15.46
N GLN A 194 19.89 -2.31 -14.35
CA GLN A 194 20.75 -2.89 -13.31
C GLN A 194 19.90 -3.52 -12.22
N MET A 195 20.40 -4.62 -11.66
CA MET A 195 19.76 -5.36 -10.59
C MET A 195 20.05 -4.76 -9.23
N ASN A 196 19.03 -4.68 -8.40
CA ASN A 196 19.16 -4.43 -6.97
C ASN A 196 19.11 -5.77 -6.22
N MET A 197 20.17 -6.14 -5.51
CA MET A 197 20.16 -7.35 -4.67
C MET A 197 19.56 -7.13 -3.28
N ALA A 198 19.32 -5.87 -2.89
CA ALA A 198 18.63 -5.51 -1.66
C ALA A 198 17.12 -5.39 -1.89
N SER A 199 16.35 -5.47 -0.81
CA SER A 199 14.95 -5.02 -0.82
C SER A 199 14.94 -3.49 -1.09
N SER A 200 13.85 -2.94 -1.62
CA SER A 200 13.75 -1.48 -1.83
C SER A 200 13.13 -0.74 -0.62
N PHE A 201 12.97 -1.43 0.51
CA PHE A 201 12.26 -0.93 1.67
C PHE A 201 13.23 -0.64 2.82
N ILE A 202 12.81 0.19 3.77
CA ILE A 202 13.50 0.28 5.07
C ILE A 202 12.97 -0.88 5.91
N ASP A 203 13.62 -2.04 5.80
CA ASP A 203 13.23 -3.30 6.45
C ASP A 203 14.39 -4.02 7.17
N ALA A 204 15.49 -3.30 7.39
CA ALA A 204 16.68 -3.75 8.10
C ALA A 204 17.33 -5.00 7.49
N GLY A 205 17.41 -5.06 6.16
CA GLY A 205 18.17 -6.02 5.37
C GLY A 205 19.62 -6.25 5.84
N PRO A 206 20.40 -5.22 6.26
CA PRO A 206 21.73 -5.44 6.82
C PRO A 206 21.71 -6.34 8.07
N VAL A 207 20.62 -6.29 8.84
CA VAL A 207 20.39 -7.11 10.04
C VAL A 207 19.79 -8.45 9.68
N TYR A 208 18.67 -8.49 8.97
CA TYR A 208 17.87 -9.71 8.76
C TYR A 208 18.19 -10.46 7.47
N GLY A 209 18.91 -9.84 6.53
CA GLY A 209 19.16 -10.36 5.19
C GLY A 209 18.01 -10.11 4.22
N SER A 210 18.32 -10.05 2.92
CA SER A 210 17.35 -9.82 1.84
C SER A 210 16.97 -11.10 1.07
N SER A 211 17.34 -12.28 1.59
CA SER A 211 16.89 -13.58 1.08
C SER A 211 16.49 -14.50 2.22
N LYS A 212 15.66 -15.51 1.93
CA LYS A 212 15.21 -16.49 2.93
C LYS A 212 16.38 -17.29 3.49
N GLU A 213 17.32 -17.66 2.64
CA GLU A 213 18.50 -18.47 2.97
C GLU A 213 19.43 -17.69 3.89
N VAL A 214 19.72 -16.42 3.57
CA VAL A 214 20.56 -15.54 4.41
C VAL A 214 19.88 -15.28 5.75
N ALA A 215 18.57 -15.03 5.76
CA ALA A 215 17.80 -14.84 6.99
C ALA A 215 17.86 -16.08 7.90
N LEU A 216 17.73 -17.27 7.31
CA LEU A 216 17.86 -18.54 8.04
C LEU A 216 19.28 -18.80 8.51
N GLU A 217 20.31 -18.50 7.71
CA GLU A 217 21.73 -18.67 8.11
C GLU A 217 22.07 -17.79 9.31
N LYS A 218 21.66 -16.51 9.26
CA LYS A 218 21.83 -15.55 10.36
C LYS A 218 21.12 -16.00 11.64
N ARG A 219 20.03 -16.77 11.51
CA ARG A 219 19.31 -17.38 12.65
C ARG A 219 19.94 -18.69 13.14
N ALA A 220 20.37 -19.57 12.24
CA ALA A 220 20.83 -20.94 12.54
C ALA A 220 22.21 -21.00 13.22
N LYS A 221 23.06 -19.98 13.07
CA LYS A 221 24.37 -19.89 13.76
C LYS A 221 24.28 -19.71 15.30
N LYS A 222 23.09 -19.82 15.91
CA LYS A 222 22.84 -19.59 17.36
C LYS A 222 22.14 -20.74 18.10
N HIS A 223 22.37 -22.00 17.75
CA HIS A 223 22.01 -23.15 18.60
C HIS A 223 23.21 -23.70 19.40
N GLY A 224 23.76 -22.87 20.28
CA GLY A 224 24.82 -23.27 21.21
C GLY A 224 25.54 -22.05 21.76
N THR A 225 25.39 -21.81 23.06
CA THR A 225 25.99 -20.75 23.86
C THR A 225 27.33 -20.24 23.31
N THR A 226 27.39 -18.98 22.88
CA THR A 226 28.65 -18.31 22.56
C THR A 226 28.62 -16.87 23.08
N SER A 227 29.76 -16.49 23.66
CA SER A 227 30.01 -15.30 24.49
C SER A 227 29.84 -13.99 23.71
N LEU A 228 29.48 -12.92 24.42
CA LEU A 228 29.51 -11.50 24.00
C LEU A 228 30.79 -11.09 23.23
N THR A 229 31.87 -11.86 23.36
CA THR A 229 33.19 -11.62 22.75
C THR A 229 33.30 -12.02 21.27
N ASP A 230 32.52 -13.00 20.79
CA ASP A 230 32.51 -13.35 19.35
C ASP A 230 31.67 -12.36 18.52
N ILE A 231 30.73 -11.69 19.21
CA ILE A 231 29.95 -10.56 18.72
C ILE A 231 30.87 -9.35 18.49
N TYR A 232 31.79 -9.05 19.42
CA TYR A 232 32.81 -7.98 19.29
C TYR A 232 33.63 -8.02 17.99
N ASN A 233 34.02 -9.21 17.51
CA ASN A 233 34.88 -9.34 16.32
C ASN A 233 34.12 -9.24 14.98
N PHE A 234 32.80 -9.41 14.97
CA PHE A 234 31.95 -9.23 13.78
C PHE A 234 31.57 -7.75 13.56
N ILE A 235 31.43 -7.00 14.65
CA ILE A 235 31.03 -5.58 14.74
C ILE A 235 31.98 -4.66 14.02
N VAL A 236 33.25 -5.02 14.11
CA VAL A 236 34.30 -4.06 13.99
C VAL A 236 34.69 -3.83 12.52
N VAL A 237 34.51 -4.82 11.63
CA VAL A 237 35.18 -4.82 10.31
C VAL A 237 34.36 -4.28 9.13
N VAL A 238 33.03 -4.30 9.15
CA VAL A 238 32.28 -4.02 7.90
C VAL A 238 31.11 -3.04 8.04
N HIS A 239 30.53 -2.85 9.22
CA HIS A 239 29.38 -1.95 9.37
C HIS A 239 29.19 -1.47 10.82
N PRO A 240 29.41 -0.18 11.13
CA PRO A 240 29.31 0.36 12.50
C PRO A 240 27.90 0.39 13.13
N TRP A 241 26.93 -0.42 12.67
CA TRP A 241 25.57 -0.50 13.23
C TRP A 241 24.98 -1.90 13.33
N CYS A 242 25.75 -2.96 13.06
CA CYS A 242 25.21 -4.34 13.10
C CYS A 242 25.47 -5.20 14.36
N PRO A 243 25.96 -4.68 15.52
CA PRO A 243 25.73 -5.35 16.81
C PRO A 243 24.50 -4.93 17.58
N ASP A 244 24.19 -3.63 17.57
CA ASP A 244 23.28 -3.04 18.55
C ASP A 244 21.83 -3.47 18.30
N THR A 245 21.52 -3.77 17.04
CA THR A 245 20.25 -4.39 16.67
C THR A 245 20.14 -5.80 17.24
N TYR A 246 21.19 -6.61 17.35
CA TYR A 246 21.06 -7.98 17.87
C TYR A 246 20.91 -8.03 19.39
N GLU A 247 21.51 -7.11 20.13
CA GLU A 247 21.30 -6.98 21.58
C GLU A 247 19.93 -6.36 21.89
N ALA A 248 19.49 -5.35 21.12
CA ALA A 248 18.11 -4.85 21.19
C ALA A 248 17.07 -5.91 20.79
N ILE A 249 17.34 -6.72 19.74
CA ILE A 249 16.53 -7.90 19.38
C ILE A 249 16.49 -8.86 20.56
N ASN A 250 17.62 -9.25 21.15
CA ASN A 250 17.64 -10.20 22.26
C ASN A 250 16.95 -9.66 23.53
N ILE A 251 17.09 -8.35 23.82
CA ILE A 251 16.41 -7.66 24.91
C ILE A 251 14.90 -7.64 24.65
N LEU A 252 14.48 -7.23 23.45
CA LEU A 252 13.06 -7.25 23.04
C LEU A 252 12.49 -8.67 23.05
N LEU A 253 13.25 -9.68 22.61
CA LEU A 253 12.86 -11.10 22.65
C LEU A 253 12.76 -11.61 24.09
N ALA A 254 13.70 -11.26 24.96
CA ALA A 254 13.67 -11.64 26.38
C ALA A 254 12.50 -10.98 27.12
N PHE A 255 12.29 -9.68 26.95
CA PHE A 255 11.13 -8.97 27.51
C PHE A 255 9.81 -9.45 26.89
N SER A 256 9.77 -9.75 25.59
CA SER A 256 8.58 -10.29 24.93
C SER A 256 8.28 -11.73 25.39
N PHE A 257 9.29 -12.53 25.71
CA PHE A 257 9.12 -13.86 26.28
C PHE A 257 8.58 -13.79 27.72
N GLU A 258 9.07 -12.85 28.54
CA GLU A 258 8.52 -12.60 29.88
C GLU A 258 7.07 -12.10 29.83
N LEU A 259 6.74 -11.25 28.85
CA LEU A 259 5.38 -10.72 28.66
C LEU A 259 4.42 -11.71 28.01
N ASN A 260 4.92 -12.60 27.15
CA ASN A 260 4.16 -13.57 26.36
C ASN A 260 4.86 -14.95 26.35
N PRO A 261 4.84 -15.69 27.47
CA PRO A 261 5.58 -16.96 27.62
C PRO A 261 5.06 -18.11 26.73
N THR A 262 3.92 -17.92 26.06
CA THR A 262 3.29 -18.93 25.19
C THR A 262 3.61 -18.77 23.71
N TRP A 263 4.33 -17.72 23.30
CA TRP A 263 4.66 -17.50 21.89
C TRP A 263 5.73 -18.48 21.40
N ALA A 264 5.57 -18.95 20.15
CA ALA A 264 6.58 -19.74 19.47
C ALA A 264 7.79 -18.87 19.08
N ASP A 265 8.96 -19.50 18.90
CA ASP A 265 10.22 -18.83 18.51
C ASP A 265 10.07 -17.99 17.24
N GLU A 266 9.38 -18.50 16.22
CA GLU A 266 9.10 -17.76 14.98
C GLU A 266 8.29 -16.50 15.22
N GLN A 267 7.25 -16.59 16.06
CA GLN A 267 6.39 -15.46 16.37
C GLN A 267 7.16 -14.37 17.13
N LEU A 268 7.99 -14.76 18.09
CA LEU A 268 8.86 -13.86 18.83
C LEU A 268 9.84 -13.14 17.89
N TYR A 269 10.51 -13.89 17.01
CA TYR A 269 11.42 -13.33 16.02
C TYR A 269 10.74 -12.30 15.11
N GLN A 270 9.58 -12.65 14.54
CA GLN A 270 8.88 -11.77 13.59
C GLN A 270 8.31 -10.51 14.26
N GLU A 271 7.80 -10.60 15.49
CA GLU A 271 7.33 -9.42 16.23
C GLU A 271 8.50 -8.50 16.62
N ALA A 272 9.62 -9.06 17.11
CA ALA A 272 10.81 -8.26 17.41
C ALA A 272 11.35 -7.57 16.14
N ARG A 273 11.45 -8.30 15.02
CA ARG A 273 11.84 -7.76 13.71
C ARG A 273 10.93 -6.60 13.30
N ARG A 274 9.62 -6.79 13.41
CA ARG A 274 8.62 -5.79 13.03
C ARG A 274 8.70 -4.52 13.88
N ILE A 275 8.90 -4.65 15.19
CA ILE A 275 9.08 -3.50 16.10
C ILE A 275 10.33 -2.70 15.72
N ILE A 276 11.47 -3.36 15.51
CA ILE A 276 12.74 -2.70 15.19
C ILE A 276 12.66 -1.97 13.86
N ILE A 277 12.08 -2.60 12.84
CA ILE A 277 11.84 -1.95 11.54
C ILE A 277 11.02 -0.67 11.75
N ALA A 278 9.96 -0.73 12.56
CA ALA A 278 9.15 0.46 12.86
C ALA A 278 9.95 1.55 13.61
N GLN A 279 10.85 1.18 14.52
CA GLN A 279 11.74 2.14 15.18
C GLN A 279 12.70 2.81 14.20
N ILE A 280 13.31 2.05 13.29
CA ILE A 280 14.20 2.57 12.24
C ILE A 280 13.44 3.51 11.31
N GLN A 281 12.25 3.12 10.85
CA GLN A 281 11.39 3.95 10.01
C GLN A 281 11.01 5.26 10.73
N PHE A 282 10.64 5.17 12.02
CA PHE A 282 10.28 6.34 12.83
C PHE A 282 11.47 7.28 13.04
N ILE A 283 12.64 6.78 13.46
CA ILE A 283 13.86 7.58 13.64
C ILE A 283 14.27 8.24 12.32
N THR A 284 14.18 7.50 11.21
CA THR A 284 14.54 8.01 9.89
C THR A 284 13.69 9.23 9.52
N VAL A 285 12.39 9.16 9.72
CA VAL A 285 11.47 10.24 9.35
C VAL A 285 11.46 11.38 10.37
N ASN A 286 11.60 11.08 11.66
CA ASN A 286 11.43 12.06 12.73
C ASN A 286 12.74 12.77 13.12
N GLU A 287 13.89 12.10 13.05
CA GLU A 287 15.18 12.63 13.51
C GLU A 287 16.17 12.87 12.35
N TYR A 288 16.19 12.03 11.31
CA TYR A 288 17.21 12.07 10.25
C TYR A 288 16.81 12.90 9.02
N LEU A 289 15.68 12.58 8.37
CA LEU A 289 15.25 13.23 7.13
C LEU A 289 15.02 14.76 7.24
N PRO A 290 14.49 15.29 8.36
CA PRO A 290 14.33 16.73 8.51
C PRO A 290 15.67 17.49 8.47
N LEU A 291 16.78 16.85 8.87
CA LEU A 291 18.13 17.41 8.78
C LEU A 291 18.65 17.31 7.34
N LEU A 292 18.42 16.15 6.69
CA LEU A 292 18.93 15.90 5.34
C LEU A 292 18.27 16.81 4.30
N ILE A 293 16.95 16.69 4.09
CA ILE A 293 16.22 17.34 2.98
C ILE A 293 15.40 18.56 3.40
N GLY A 294 15.30 18.84 4.71
CA GLY A 294 14.52 19.95 5.25
C GLY A 294 13.01 19.68 5.32
N LYS A 295 12.34 20.36 6.25
CA LYS A 295 10.88 20.18 6.51
C LYS A 295 10.01 20.60 5.34
N GLU A 296 10.33 21.71 4.67
CA GLU A 296 9.57 22.20 3.51
C GLU A 296 9.55 21.17 2.37
N THR A 297 10.69 20.54 2.07
CA THR A 297 10.77 19.46 1.08
C THR A 297 9.94 18.25 1.53
N MET A 298 10.02 17.88 2.81
CA MET A 298 9.21 16.77 3.34
C MET A 298 7.71 17.02 3.15
N GLU A 299 7.22 18.22 3.47
CA GLU A 299 5.81 18.61 3.26
C GLU A 299 5.42 18.58 1.77
N ASN A 300 6.25 19.17 0.89
CA ASN A 300 5.99 19.21 -0.55
C ASN A 300 5.87 17.82 -1.19
N TYR A 301 6.67 16.87 -0.72
CA TYR A 301 6.66 15.48 -1.18
C TYR A 301 5.77 14.57 -0.30
N LYS A 302 5.00 15.13 0.64
CA LYS A 302 4.11 14.39 1.54
C LYS A 302 4.81 13.25 2.29
N ILE A 303 6.08 13.46 2.63
CA ILE A 303 6.86 12.55 3.44
C ILE A 303 6.41 12.75 4.88
N ALA A 304 5.48 11.90 5.32
CA ALA A 304 4.93 11.87 6.67
C ALA A 304 4.16 13.13 7.10
N ASP A 305 3.16 13.52 6.31
CA ASP A 305 2.35 14.73 6.49
C ASP A 305 1.81 14.89 7.94
N ARG A 306 1.44 13.81 8.64
CA ARG A 306 1.04 13.82 10.06
C ARG A 306 1.25 12.47 10.76
N LEU A 307 2.35 12.33 11.52
CA LEU A 307 2.56 11.19 12.42
C LEU A 307 1.42 11.03 13.45
N ASP A 308 0.66 12.08 13.70
CA ASP A 308 -0.46 12.11 14.65
C ASP A 308 -1.76 11.48 14.11
N ASP A 309 -1.95 11.46 12.78
CA ASP A 309 -3.22 11.04 12.17
C ASP A 309 -3.25 9.52 11.85
N PHE A 310 -2.10 8.82 11.94
CA PHE A 310 -1.95 7.37 11.71
C PHE A 310 -2.79 6.84 10.54
N THR A 311 -2.76 7.56 9.41
CA THR A 311 -3.57 7.27 8.22
C THR A 311 -2.86 6.31 7.29
N ASN A 312 -3.62 5.43 6.64
CA ASN A 312 -3.10 4.60 5.57
C ASN A 312 -2.89 5.46 4.31
N LEU A 313 -1.62 5.66 3.95
CA LEU A 313 -1.20 6.37 2.74
C LEU A 313 -0.63 5.41 1.69
N TYR A 314 -0.72 4.10 1.93
CA TYR A 314 -0.23 3.08 1.00
C TYR A 314 -0.92 3.19 -0.36
N ASN A 315 -0.12 3.24 -1.41
CA ASN A 315 -0.55 3.30 -2.80
C ASN A 315 -0.04 2.08 -3.56
N GLU A 316 -0.93 1.11 -3.75
CA GLU A 316 -0.64 -0.15 -4.46
C GLU A 316 -0.34 0.02 -5.96
N LEU A 317 -0.59 1.20 -6.56
CA LEU A 317 -0.24 1.50 -7.95
C LEU A 317 1.17 2.07 -8.08
N LEU A 318 1.82 2.45 -6.98
CA LEU A 318 3.16 3.01 -6.98
C LEU A 318 4.20 1.90 -7.21
N ASN A 319 5.16 2.14 -8.11
CA ASN A 319 6.31 1.26 -8.26
C ASN A 319 7.29 1.49 -7.11
N SER A 320 7.42 0.52 -6.20
CA SER A 320 8.25 0.63 -4.99
C SER A 320 9.74 0.34 -5.21
N ASN A 321 10.21 -0.02 -6.42
CA ASN A 321 11.64 -0.32 -6.66
C ASN A 321 12.52 0.92 -6.40
N THR A 322 13.68 0.76 -5.76
CA THR A 322 14.63 1.86 -5.50
C THR A 322 15.00 2.61 -6.78
N LEU A 323 15.09 3.95 -6.71
CA LEU A 323 15.47 4.79 -7.84
C LEU A 323 16.91 4.54 -8.26
N ASN A 324 17.15 4.39 -9.56
CA ASN A 324 18.49 4.18 -10.10
C ASN A 324 19.39 5.41 -9.87
N SER A 325 18.83 6.63 -9.95
CA SER A 325 19.57 7.86 -9.62
C SER A 325 19.90 7.98 -8.14
N PHE A 326 19.09 7.42 -7.24
CA PHE A 326 19.46 7.30 -5.84
C PHE A 326 20.57 6.26 -5.68
N ALA A 327 20.40 5.06 -6.23
CA ALA A 327 21.32 3.94 -6.06
C ALA A 327 22.71 4.16 -6.69
N ALA A 328 22.81 4.77 -7.87
CA ALA A 328 24.08 4.91 -8.59
C ALA A 328 24.42 6.36 -8.96
N GLY A 329 23.59 7.32 -8.57
CA GLY A 329 23.81 8.74 -8.81
C GLY A 329 24.24 9.47 -7.56
N VAL A 330 23.38 9.51 -6.54
CA VAL A 330 23.54 10.46 -5.42
C VAL A 330 23.35 9.90 -4.01
N GLY A 331 22.87 8.66 -3.85
CA GLY A 331 22.53 8.09 -2.53
C GLY A 331 23.72 7.89 -1.60
N GLU A 332 24.94 7.83 -2.14
CA GLU A 332 26.20 7.75 -1.38
C GLU A 332 26.82 9.12 -1.07
N PHE A 333 26.04 10.21 -1.08
CA PHE A 333 26.52 11.55 -0.74
C PHE A 333 27.28 11.60 0.60
N PHE A 334 26.94 10.72 1.54
CA PHE A 334 27.57 10.62 2.86
C PHE A 334 29.07 10.25 2.79
N LEU A 335 29.53 9.65 1.68
CA LEU A 335 30.97 9.43 1.43
C LEU A 335 31.73 10.74 1.23
N THR A 336 31.04 11.87 1.05
CA THR A 336 31.65 13.19 0.91
C THR A 336 31.66 14.00 2.20
N MET A 337 31.21 13.40 3.30
CA MET A 337 31.23 14.00 4.63
C MET A 337 32.47 13.47 5.39
N GLN A 338 33.32 14.39 5.86
CA GLN A 338 34.55 14.07 6.59
C GLN A 338 34.46 14.46 8.06
N SER A 339 35.20 13.73 8.88
CA SER A 339 35.29 13.93 10.32
C SER A 339 36.66 14.50 10.70
N SER A 340 36.76 15.25 11.80
CA SER A 340 38.03 15.90 12.22
C SER A 340 39.09 14.93 12.72
N SER A 341 38.70 13.72 13.11
CA SER A 341 39.56 12.67 13.64
C SER A 341 39.57 11.50 12.65
N SER A 342 40.69 10.78 12.55
CA SER A 342 40.79 9.54 11.78
C SER A 342 40.08 8.36 12.46
N ILE A 343 38.84 8.56 12.92
CA ILE A 343 38.00 7.54 13.55
C ILE A 343 37.67 6.36 12.64
N TYR A 344 37.97 6.44 11.34
CA TYR A 344 37.82 5.30 10.43
C TYR A 344 39.13 4.53 10.21
N GLN A 345 40.17 4.78 11.03
CA GLN A 345 41.39 3.96 11.04
C GLN A 345 41.09 2.57 11.62
N THR A 346 41.08 1.59 10.73
CA THR A 346 41.19 0.15 10.99
C THR A 346 40.29 -0.40 12.13
N PRO A 347 39.22 -1.12 11.77
CA PRO A 347 38.58 -2.12 12.64
C PRO A 347 39.60 -2.85 13.57
N PRO A 348 39.67 -2.67 14.92
CA PRO A 348 38.60 -2.60 15.96
C PRO A 348 38.37 -1.32 16.76
N LEU A 349 38.96 -0.19 16.42
CA LEU A 349 39.13 0.91 17.39
C LEU A 349 38.11 2.06 17.29
N ILE A 350 36.91 1.85 16.71
CA ILE A 350 35.89 2.92 16.70
C ILE A 350 35.25 3.02 18.10
N ASP A 351 35.50 4.13 18.79
CA ASP A 351 34.80 4.49 20.02
C ASP A 351 33.41 5.06 19.67
N GLU A 352 32.35 4.31 19.95
CA GLU A 352 30.96 4.71 19.68
C GLU A 352 30.58 6.03 20.36
N LYS A 353 31.20 6.32 21.50
CA LYS A 353 31.02 7.59 22.20
C LYS A 353 31.59 8.76 21.39
N SER A 354 32.63 8.52 20.60
CA SER A 354 33.21 9.54 19.71
C SER A 354 32.24 9.90 18.57
N LEU A 355 31.47 8.94 18.03
CA LEU A 355 30.48 9.21 16.97
C LEU A 355 29.40 10.24 17.36
N LEU A 356 29.07 10.33 18.65
CA LEU A 356 28.11 11.31 19.18
C LEU A 356 28.64 12.73 19.19
N PHE A 357 29.93 12.89 19.47
CA PHE A 357 30.52 14.20 19.75
C PHE A 357 31.34 14.74 18.60
N GLU A 358 31.60 13.92 17.59
CA GLU A 358 32.47 14.30 16.51
C GLU A 358 31.72 15.04 15.39
N PRO A 359 32.16 16.26 15.02
CA PRO A 359 31.57 17.01 13.94
C PRO A 359 31.93 16.43 12.58
N VAL A 360 30.97 16.46 11.64
CA VAL A 360 31.20 16.12 10.23
C VAL A 360 30.97 17.32 9.33
N THR A 361 31.71 17.39 8.22
CA THR A 361 31.49 18.41 7.18
C THR A 361 30.14 18.22 6.47
N ASP A 362 29.63 19.31 5.90
CA ASP A 362 28.55 19.26 4.92
C ASP A 362 28.92 18.33 3.74
N PRO A 363 27.93 17.68 3.09
CA PRO A 363 28.14 17.03 1.81
C PRO A 363 28.65 18.04 0.76
N GLY A 364 29.69 17.68 0.01
CA GLY A 364 30.27 18.60 -0.96
C GLY A 364 31.41 18.00 -1.76
N LEU A 365 31.98 18.78 -2.69
CA LEU A 365 33.06 18.30 -3.55
C LEU A 365 34.41 18.26 -2.82
N ASN A 366 34.62 19.07 -1.78
CA ASN A 366 35.95 19.29 -1.19
C ASN A 366 36.43 18.18 -0.24
N SER A 367 35.61 17.14 -0.03
CA SER A 367 35.87 16.09 0.94
C SER A 367 35.40 14.74 0.37
N PHE A 368 36.26 13.73 0.46
CA PHE A 368 35.89 12.35 0.12
C PHE A 368 36.49 11.42 1.17
N ASN A 369 35.65 10.58 1.78
CA ASN A 369 36.04 9.62 2.80
C ASN A 369 36.15 8.23 2.16
N ALA A 370 37.38 7.87 1.81
CA ALA A 370 37.64 6.59 1.18
C ALA A 370 37.94 5.45 2.17
N GLU A 371 37.85 5.70 3.47
CA GLU A 371 38.04 4.69 4.52
C GLU A 371 36.84 3.72 4.61
N PHE A 372 35.75 3.98 3.88
CA PHE A 372 34.57 3.12 3.75
C PHE A 372 34.68 2.01 2.69
N PHE A 373 35.76 1.95 1.91
CA PHE A 373 36.00 0.86 0.97
C PHE A 373 36.87 -0.22 1.62
N PRO A 374 36.46 -1.50 1.65
CA PRO A 374 37.30 -2.56 2.20
C PRO A 374 38.62 -2.68 1.40
N SER A 375 39.77 -2.51 2.07
CA SER A 375 41.13 -2.65 1.50
C SER A 375 41.37 -4.09 1.04
N ASP A 376 41.69 -4.37 -0.24
CA ASP A 376 43.04 -4.29 -0.82
C ASP A 376 43.10 -3.76 -2.28
N LEU A 377 41.97 -3.35 -2.88
CA LEU A 377 41.90 -3.03 -4.32
C LEU A 377 41.66 -1.56 -4.67
N LEU A 378 41.41 -0.68 -3.69
CA LEU A 378 41.00 0.71 -3.93
C LEU A 378 41.66 1.66 -2.92
N GLN A 379 42.77 2.30 -3.31
CA GLN A 379 43.34 3.43 -2.55
C GLN A 379 42.46 4.68 -2.68
N GLN A 380 42.59 5.58 -1.72
CA GLN A 380 41.64 6.64 -1.37
C GLN A 380 41.32 7.68 -2.47
N GLU A 381 42.16 7.81 -3.51
CA GLU A 381 41.94 8.75 -4.62
C GLU A 381 40.97 8.20 -5.70
N ASN A 382 40.59 6.92 -5.62
CA ASN A 382 39.85 6.19 -6.66
C ASN A 382 38.34 5.98 -6.38
N GLY A 383 37.83 6.36 -5.21
CA GLY A 383 36.43 6.12 -4.83
C GLY A 383 35.43 7.03 -5.54
N ALA A 384 35.69 8.35 -5.58
CA ALA A 384 34.84 9.31 -6.31
C ALA A 384 34.81 9.00 -7.82
N ALA A 385 35.94 8.56 -8.37
CA ALA A 385 36.03 8.11 -9.76
C ALA A 385 35.13 6.90 -10.02
N ILE A 386 35.06 5.92 -9.10
CA ILE A 386 34.12 4.79 -9.20
C ILE A 386 32.67 5.26 -9.15
N LEU A 387 32.31 6.20 -8.27
CA LEU A 387 30.93 6.69 -8.21
C LEU A 387 30.50 7.35 -9.52
N ILE A 388 31.36 8.20 -10.09
CA ILE A 388 31.15 8.82 -11.40
C ILE A 388 31.05 7.74 -12.49
N HIS A 389 31.99 6.80 -12.50
CA HIS A 389 32.02 5.75 -13.51
C HIS A 389 30.80 4.81 -13.43
N ARG A 390 30.35 4.48 -12.21
CA ARG A 390 29.12 3.72 -11.96
C ARG A 390 27.88 4.47 -12.40
N SER A 391 27.83 5.78 -12.16
CA SER A 391 26.73 6.62 -12.66
C SER A 391 26.61 6.54 -14.19
N ARG A 392 27.75 6.55 -14.89
CA ARG A 392 27.81 6.39 -16.36
C ARG A 392 27.44 4.97 -16.82
N ASP A 393 27.88 3.93 -16.11
CA ASP A 393 27.49 2.52 -16.36
C ASP A 393 25.97 2.32 -16.22
N HIS A 394 25.37 2.97 -15.24
CA HIS A 394 23.93 2.93 -14.99
C HIS A 394 23.13 3.82 -15.96
N GLY A 395 23.79 4.58 -16.83
CA GLY A 395 23.16 5.48 -17.79
C GLY A 395 22.36 6.57 -17.08
N ILE A 396 22.88 7.12 -15.99
CA ILE A 396 22.22 8.20 -15.25
C ILE A 396 22.34 9.50 -16.06
N PRO A 397 21.21 10.19 -16.34
CA PRO A 397 21.23 11.50 -17.00
C PRO A 397 22.08 12.53 -16.25
N GLY A 398 22.69 13.45 -17.00
CA GLY A 398 23.48 14.57 -16.43
C GLY A 398 22.65 15.49 -15.54
N TYR A 399 23.34 16.34 -14.77
CA TYR A 399 22.72 17.21 -13.77
C TYR A 399 21.61 18.09 -14.34
N VAL A 400 21.81 18.71 -15.51
CA VAL A 400 20.84 19.66 -16.10
C VAL A 400 19.47 19.02 -16.30
N LYS A 401 19.42 17.77 -16.77
CA LYS A 401 18.16 17.02 -16.98
C LYS A 401 17.42 16.75 -15.65
N TRP A 402 18.17 16.43 -14.59
CA TRP A 402 17.59 16.22 -13.25
C TRP A 402 17.13 17.51 -12.60
N ARG A 403 17.90 18.59 -12.74
CA ARG A 403 17.51 19.90 -12.24
C ARG A 403 16.20 20.38 -12.88
N GLU A 404 16.07 20.22 -14.19
CA GLU A 404 14.84 20.53 -14.92
C GLU A 404 13.66 19.68 -14.42
N TYR A 405 13.86 18.36 -14.29
CA TYR A 405 12.85 17.44 -13.75
C TYR A 405 12.41 17.82 -12.33
N CYS A 406 13.33 18.29 -11.50
CA CYS A 406 13.08 18.75 -10.13
C CYS A 406 12.56 20.21 -10.05
N GLY A 407 12.25 20.85 -11.17
CA GLY A 407 11.66 22.19 -11.20
C GLY A 407 12.66 23.34 -11.03
N GLY A 408 13.97 23.07 -11.04
CA GLY A 408 15.04 24.06 -10.89
C GLY A 408 15.36 24.87 -12.16
N GLY A 409 14.65 24.63 -13.26
CA GLY A 409 14.89 25.23 -14.58
C GLY A 409 16.09 24.63 -15.32
N LYS A 410 16.13 24.81 -16.65
CA LYS A 410 17.23 24.37 -17.49
C LYS A 410 18.40 25.35 -17.41
N VAL A 411 19.61 24.83 -17.20
CA VAL A 411 20.87 25.57 -17.23
C VAL A 411 21.54 25.34 -18.58
N SER A 412 21.90 26.40 -19.29
CA SER A 412 22.42 26.31 -20.68
C SER A 412 23.91 26.67 -20.82
N SER A 413 24.51 27.29 -19.80
CA SER A 413 25.94 27.65 -19.80
C SER A 413 26.55 27.52 -18.40
N PHE A 414 27.88 27.51 -18.31
CA PHE A 414 28.58 27.50 -17.02
C PHE A 414 28.37 28.81 -16.23
N ASP A 415 28.14 29.95 -16.89
CA ASP A 415 27.94 31.24 -16.22
C ASP A 415 26.66 31.26 -15.37
N GLU A 416 25.60 30.60 -15.84
CA GLU A 416 24.32 30.50 -15.10
C GLU A 416 24.48 29.76 -13.76
N LEU A 417 25.51 28.92 -13.61
CA LEU A 417 25.81 28.22 -12.36
C LEU A 417 26.30 29.15 -11.25
N GLU A 418 26.75 30.38 -11.54
CA GLU A 418 27.30 31.32 -10.54
C GLU A 418 26.33 31.58 -9.38
N SER A 419 25.04 31.68 -9.68
CA SER A 419 23.99 31.87 -8.67
C SER A 419 23.59 30.59 -7.94
N ILE A 420 23.91 29.41 -8.50
CA ILE A 420 23.40 28.10 -8.10
C ILE A 420 24.37 27.35 -7.18
N VAL A 421 25.67 27.40 -7.47
CA VAL A 421 26.69 26.56 -6.80
C VAL A 421 27.44 27.28 -5.68
N ILE A 422 27.97 26.52 -4.73
CA ILE A 422 28.88 26.99 -3.69
C ILE A 422 30.23 27.34 -4.36
N ASP A 423 30.83 28.45 -3.94
CA ASP A 423 32.15 28.93 -4.40
C ASP A 423 32.36 28.90 -5.94
N PRO A 424 31.52 29.61 -6.71
CA PRO A 424 31.55 29.57 -8.16
C PRO A 424 32.88 30.08 -8.75
N HIS A 425 33.56 31.01 -8.06
CA HIS A 425 34.84 31.56 -8.53
C HIS A 425 35.95 30.51 -8.59
N HIS A 426 35.92 29.50 -7.73
CA HIS A 426 36.85 28.37 -7.76
C HIS A 426 36.37 27.23 -8.67
N LEU A 427 35.07 26.90 -8.60
CA LEU A 427 34.51 25.72 -9.26
C LEU A 427 34.36 25.86 -10.78
N LEU A 428 33.86 27.01 -11.27
CA LEU A 428 33.54 27.18 -12.69
C LEU A 428 34.76 27.08 -13.63
N PRO A 429 35.95 27.62 -13.28
CA PRO A 429 37.16 27.40 -14.07
C PRO A 429 37.54 25.92 -14.20
N ILE A 430 37.35 25.13 -13.12
CA ILE A 430 37.66 23.69 -13.13
C ILE A 430 36.65 22.95 -14.01
N LEU A 431 35.35 23.23 -13.86
CA LEU A 431 34.31 22.61 -14.69
C LEU A 431 34.48 22.91 -16.17
N THR A 432 34.79 24.16 -16.53
CA THR A 432 35.04 24.58 -17.92
C THR A 432 36.29 23.91 -18.51
N SER A 433 37.27 23.57 -17.66
CA SER A 433 38.46 22.82 -18.10
C SER A 433 38.20 21.32 -18.31
N LEU A 434 37.20 20.76 -17.62
CA LEU A 434 36.86 19.33 -17.64
C LEU A 434 35.78 18.99 -18.67
N TYR A 435 34.74 19.81 -18.75
CA TYR A 435 33.55 19.57 -19.56
C TYR A 435 33.40 20.65 -20.62
N ARG A 436 33.04 20.24 -21.84
CA ARG A 436 32.77 21.19 -22.93
C ARG A 436 31.41 21.84 -22.82
N SER A 437 30.41 21.08 -22.38
CA SER A 437 29.05 21.53 -22.16
C SER A 437 28.64 21.32 -20.71
N VAL A 438 27.82 22.22 -20.17
CA VAL A 438 27.21 22.07 -18.84
C VAL A 438 26.25 20.88 -18.78
N GLU A 439 25.67 20.47 -19.92
CA GLU A 439 24.77 19.31 -20.02
C GLU A 439 25.50 17.98 -19.78
N ASP A 440 26.82 17.95 -20.00
CA ASP A 440 27.65 16.74 -19.83
C ASP A 440 28.06 16.48 -18.38
N VAL A 441 27.90 17.46 -17.50
CA VAL A 441 28.37 17.35 -16.11
C VAL A 441 27.59 16.25 -15.38
N ASP A 442 28.33 15.29 -14.81
CA ASP A 442 27.78 14.16 -14.09
C ASP A 442 26.88 14.63 -12.93
N LEU A 443 25.76 13.92 -12.69
CA LEU A 443 24.75 14.30 -11.71
C LEU A 443 25.35 14.56 -10.31
N LEU A 444 26.17 13.63 -9.82
CA LEU A 444 26.79 13.71 -8.49
C LEU A 444 27.59 15.01 -8.30
N VAL A 445 28.30 15.46 -9.35
CA VAL A 445 29.20 16.61 -9.27
C VAL A 445 28.43 17.89 -8.94
N LEU A 446 27.43 18.23 -9.76
CA LEU A 446 26.68 19.48 -9.55
C LEU A 446 25.60 19.34 -8.47
N ALA A 447 25.08 18.14 -8.21
CA ALA A 447 24.17 17.91 -7.08
C ALA A 447 24.84 18.18 -5.72
N LEU A 448 26.13 17.85 -5.58
CA LEU A 448 26.93 18.18 -4.38
C LEU A 448 27.42 19.63 -4.36
N ALA A 449 27.56 20.27 -5.52
CA ALA A 449 28.00 21.66 -5.62
C ALA A 449 26.87 22.68 -5.40
N GLU A 450 25.60 22.28 -5.50
CA GLU A 450 24.46 23.17 -5.29
C GLU A 450 24.45 23.78 -3.87
N LYS A 451 24.06 25.06 -3.78
CA LYS A 451 23.80 25.70 -2.49
C LYS A 451 22.69 24.96 -1.74
N PRO A 452 22.87 24.60 -0.45
CA PRO A 452 21.83 23.93 0.33
C PRO A 452 20.58 24.78 0.50
N VAL A 453 19.43 24.12 0.58
CA VAL A 453 18.17 24.78 0.96
C VAL A 453 18.23 25.14 2.45
N ARG A 454 17.59 26.24 2.86
CA ARG A 454 17.58 26.64 4.28
C ARG A 454 17.00 25.53 5.15
N GLY A 455 17.76 25.11 6.16
CA GLY A 455 17.36 24.03 7.07
C GLY A 455 17.54 22.63 6.50
N SER A 456 18.32 22.47 5.43
CA SER A 456 18.69 21.20 4.80
C SER A 456 20.21 21.13 4.60
N LEU A 457 20.76 19.92 4.61
CA LEU A 457 22.17 19.65 4.30
C LEU A 457 22.46 19.62 2.80
N VAL A 458 21.44 19.62 1.94
CA VAL A 458 21.61 19.39 0.50
C VAL A 458 20.91 20.45 -0.35
N GLY A 459 21.39 20.61 -1.58
CA GLY A 459 20.76 21.46 -2.58
C GLY A 459 19.41 20.94 -3.10
N PRO A 460 18.65 21.77 -3.82
CA PRO A 460 17.30 21.43 -4.29
C PRO A 460 17.23 20.19 -5.19
N THR A 461 18.20 19.97 -6.07
CA THR A 461 18.19 18.81 -6.98
C THR A 461 18.49 17.51 -6.23
N LEU A 462 19.48 17.53 -5.33
CA LEU A 462 19.77 16.38 -4.48
C LEU A 462 18.61 16.09 -3.52
N GLY A 463 18.07 17.12 -2.88
CA GLY A 463 16.91 17.03 -2.00
C GLY A 463 15.68 16.45 -2.68
N CYS A 464 15.39 16.86 -3.93
CA CYS A 464 14.32 16.31 -4.76
C CYS A 464 14.48 14.80 -5.01
N ILE A 465 15.67 14.34 -5.42
CA ILE A 465 15.91 12.91 -5.71
C ILE A 465 15.79 12.07 -4.43
N LEU A 466 16.36 12.55 -3.33
CA LEU A 466 16.23 11.90 -2.02
C LEU A 466 14.76 11.87 -1.56
N ALA A 467 14.03 12.97 -1.68
CA ALA A 467 12.62 13.05 -1.33
C ALA A 467 11.78 12.07 -2.16
N LEU A 468 12.01 11.97 -3.47
CA LEU A 468 11.35 10.98 -4.32
C LEU A 468 11.65 9.54 -3.87
N GLN A 469 12.89 9.24 -3.48
CA GLN A 469 13.22 7.90 -2.98
C GLN A 469 12.47 7.60 -1.67
N TYR A 470 12.55 8.47 -0.67
CA TYR A 470 11.93 8.23 0.63
C TYR A 470 10.39 8.29 0.60
N GLN A 471 9.81 9.10 -0.29
CA GLN A 471 8.36 9.09 -0.57
C GLN A 471 7.93 7.71 -1.11
N LYS A 472 8.72 7.11 -2.00
CA LYS A 472 8.41 5.78 -2.55
C LYS A 472 8.47 4.69 -1.48
N VAL A 473 9.41 4.79 -0.55
CA VAL A 473 9.52 3.86 0.57
C VAL A 473 8.30 3.96 1.48
N SER A 474 7.82 5.17 1.79
CA SER A 474 6.68 5.33 2.70
C SER A 474 5.34 4.98 2.05
N LEU A 475 5.06 5.50 0.85
CA LEU A 475 3.79 5.30 0.16
C LEU A 475 3.70 3.93 -0.54
N GLY A 476 4.83 3.37 -0.95
CA GLY A 476 4.91 2.10 -1.67
C GLY A 476 5.08 0.89 -0.77
N ASP A 477 5.11 1.07 0.55
CA ASP A 477 5.28 0.00 1.53
C ASP A 477 3.97 -0.30 2.27
N ARG A 478 3.39 -1.48 2.00
CA ARG A 478 2.22 -1.99 2.73
C ARG A 478 2.48 -2.16 4.24
N PHE A 479 3.70 -2.52 4.62
CA PHE A 479 4.16 -2.71 6.01
C PHE A 479 4.72 -1.43 6.65
N TRP A 480 4.55 -0.26 6.01
CA TRP A 480 4.96 1.01 6.61
C TRP A 480 4.31 1.20 7.98
N PHE A 481 5.11 1.57 8.99
CA PHE A 481 4.68 1.48 10.39
C PHE A 481 3.38 2.24 10.74
N THR A 482 3.03 3.30 10.01
CA THR A 482 1.80 4.07 10.26
C THR A 482 0.55 3.55 9.56
N ASN A 483 0.68 2.55 8.67
CA ASN A 483 -0.46 1.97 7.99
C ASN A 483 -1.39 1.26 8.98
N ASN A 484 -2.69 1.50 8.83
CA ASN A 484 -3.73 1.07 9.77
C ASN A 484 -4.72 0.05 9.17
N VAL A 485 -4.39 -0.52 8.00
CA VAL A 485 -5.22 -1.49 7.28
C VAL A 485 -4.48 -2.84 7.20
N GLY A 486 -5.21 -3.94 7.41
CA GLY A 486 -4.68 -5.30 7.32
C GLY A 486 -4.12 -5.85 8.64
N ASP A 487 -3.68 -7.10 8.62
CA ASP A 487 -3.14 -7.80 9.79
C ASP A 487 -1.73 -7.31 10.16
N GLU A 488 -1.03 -6.71 9.20
CA GLU A 488 0.27 -6.04 9.31
C GLU A 488 0.23 -4.71 10.07
N ALA A 489 -0.94 -4.16 10.34
CA ALA A 489 -1.08 -2.86 10.99
C ALA A 489 -0.78 -2.94 12.49
N PHE A 490 -0.04 -1.98 13.02
CA PHE A 490 0.11 -1.82 14.46
C PHE A 490 -1.19 -1.27 15.06
N SER A 491 -1.51 -1.65 16.29
CA SER A 491 -2.59 -1.00 17.03
C SER A 491 -2.23 0.45 17.37
N LEU A 492 -3.22 1.28 17.65
CA LEU A 492 -2.97 2.67 18.05
C LEU A 492 -2.13 2.76 19.33
N GLN A 493 -2.27 1.80 20.25
CA GLN A 493 -1.47 1.74 21.48
C GLN A 493 -0.02 1.33 21.18
N GLN A 494 0.19 0.38 20.28
CA GLN A 494 1.52 -0.02 19.79
C GLN A 494 2.20 1.14 19.08
N LEU A 495 1.48 1.85 18.21
CA LEU A 495 1.98 3.02 17.52
C LEU A 495 2.39 4.12 18.48
N ARG A 496 1.53 4.46 19.44
CA ARG A 496 1.88 5.44 20.49
C ARG A 496 3.10 5.02 21.28
N ALA A 497 3.22 3.74 21.64
CA ALA A 497 4.41 3.26 22.35
C ALA A 497 5.69 3.40 21.52
N ILE A 498 5.61 3.11 20.21
CA ILE A 498 6.73 3.32 19.28
C ILE A 498 7.06 4.81 19.16
N THR A 499 6.07 5.66 18.85
CA THR A 499 6.31 7.08 18.56
C THR A 499 6.65 7.92 19.79
N SER A 500 6.14 7.57 20.97
CA SER A 500 6.51 8.26 22.22
C SER A 500 7.78 7.71 22.86
N GLY A 501 8.08 6.42 22.64
CA GLY A 501 9.13 5.70 23.34
C GLY A 501 10.44 5.56 22.57
N THR A 502 10.43 5.77 21.25
CA THR A 502 11.60 5.58 20.40
C THR A 502 12.34 6.89 20.17
N LYS A 503 13.63 6.89 20.51
CA LYS A 503 14.62 7.86 20.05
C LYS A 503 15.92 7.14 19.76
N LEU A 504 16.73 7.67 18.85
CA LEU A 504 18.05 7.09 18.63
C LEU A 504 18.92 7.16 19.89
N SER A 505 18.84 8.25 20.64
CA SER A 505 19.57 8.40 21.91
C SER A 505 19.18 7.37 22.97
N TYR A 506 17.92 6.91 22.99
CA TYR A 506 17.50 5.82 23.87
C TYR A 506 18.14 4.49 23.48
N ILE A 507 18.19 4.18 22.19
CA ILE A 507 18.85 2.96 21.68
C ILE A 507 20.33 2.97 22.08
N MET A 508 21.01 4.10 21.89
CA MET A 508 22.42 4.25 22.30
C MET A 508 22.61 4.11 23.82
N CYS A 509 21.66 4.57 24.61
CA CYS A 509 21.70 4.44 26.07
C CYS A 509 21.55 3.01 26.57
N GLN A 510 20.88 2.13 25.83
CA GLN A 510 20.84 0.69 26.15
C GLN A 510 22.24 0.06 26.04
N PHE A 511 23.06 0.55 25.10
CA PHE A 511 24.42 0.07 24.88
C PHE A 511 25.44 0.69 25.85
N LEU A 512 25.50 2.02 25.92
CA LEU A 512 26.50 2.75 26.72
C LEU A 512 26.29 2.61 28.23
N GLY A 513 25.12 2.09 28.64
CA GLY A 513 24.74 1.85 30.03
C GLY A 513 24.16 3.07 30.74
N ILE A 514 23.47 2.82 31.86
CA ILE A 514 22.67 3.82 32.59
C ILE A 514 23.44 5.03 33.12
N HIS A 515 24.78 4.92 33.25
CA HIS A 515 25.65 5.98 33.75
C HIS A 515 26.28 6.83 32.64
N ALA A 516 26.11 6.44 31.38
CA ALA A 516 26.56 7.25 30.25
C ALA A 516 25.74 8.53 30.11
N LYS A 517 26.34 9.52 29.45
CA LYS A 517 25.68 10.77 29.08
C LYS A 517 25.59 10.87 27.57
N VAL A 518 24.38 11.05 27.06
CA VAL A 518 24.07 11.12 25.63
C VAL A 518 23.19 12.34 25.40
N GLN A 519 23.35 13.05 24.28
CA GLN A 519 22.45 14.15 23.92
C GLN A 519 21.08 13.62 23.44
N PRO A 520 19.96 14.32 23.67
CA PRO A 520 18.64 13.86 23.24
C PRO A 520 18.53 13.61 21.73
N ASN A 521 19.09 14.50 20.90
CA ASN A 521 19.11 14.38 19.44
C ASN A 521 20.50 13.88 19.00
N ALA A 522 20.60 12.58 18.75
CA ALA A 522 21.89 11.90 18.56
C ALA A 522 22.59 12.29 17.25
N PHE A 523 21.84 12.71 16.22
CA PHE A 523 22.38 13.23 14.96
C PHE A 523 22.90 14.66 15.05
N LEU A 524 22.57 15.39 16.12
CA LEU A 524 23.05 16.74 16.34
C LEU A 524 24.21 16.72 17.33
N LEU A 525 25.17 17.60 17.12
CA LEU A 525 26.20 17.89 18.08
C LEU A 525 25.57 18.46 19.35
N HIS A 526 26.24 18.20 20.46
CA HIS A 526 25.77 18.71 21.74
C HIS A 526 25.97 20.23 21.82
N ASP A 527 25.04 20.90 22.49
CA ASP A 527 25.15 22.34 22.78
C ASP A 527 24.99 22.59 24.29
N LYS A 528 24.93 23.87 24.69
CA LYS A 528 24.81 24.29 26.09
C LYS A 528 23.35 24.51 26.54
N PHE A 529 22.38 24.35 25.65
CA PHE A 529 21.00 24.80 25.82
C PHE A 529 20.00 23.67 25.58
N ASP A 530 19.80 23.24 24.34
CA ASP A 530 18.70 22.37 23.93
C ASP A 530 19.15 20.90 23.71
N ASN A 531 20.39 20.68 23.26
CA ASN A 531 20.93 19.35 22.97
C ASN A 531 22.12 18.96 23.88
N TYR A 532 22.13 19.41 25.14
CA TYR A 532 23.20 19.06 26.07
C TYR A 532 23.15 17.58 26.51
N PRO A 533 24.29 16.92 26.79
CA PRO A 533 24.28 15.51 27.17
C PRO A 533 23.67 15.29 28.55
N VAL A 534 22.68 14.39 28.64
CA VAL A 534 22.00 14.01 29.88
C VAL A 534 22.23 12.54 30.20
N LEU A 535 22.03 12.14 31.46
CA LEU A 535 22.22 10.75 31.88
C LEU A 535 21.19 9.83 31.19
N CYS A 536 21.63 8.63 30.82
CA CYS A 536 20.80 7.64 30.12
C CYS A 536 19.56 7.18 30.89
N ASN A 537 19.53 7.31 32.22
CA ASN A 537 18.34 7.04 33.03
C ASN A 537 17.31 8.19 33.05
N SER A 538 17.59 9.31 32.37
CA SER A 538 16.68 10.44 32.25
C SER A 538 15.49 10.11 31.35
N SER A 539 14.31 10.63 31.71
CA SER A 539 13.10 10.52 30.89
C SER A 539 13.22 11.23 29.53
N MET A 540 14.23 12.08 29.32
CA MET A 540 14.47 12.80 28.07
C MET A 540 14.81 11.89 26.88
N HIS A 541 15.39 10.72 27.14
CA HIS A 541 15.68 9.73 26.11
C HIS A 541 14.43 8.97 25.67
N GLY A 542 13.38 8.92 26.51
CA GLY A 542 12.20 8.11 26.27
C GLY A 542 12.37 6.66 26.78
N GLY A 543 11.50 5.78 26.31
CA GLY A 543 11.53 4.36 26.64
C GLY A 543 10.39 3.59 25.99
N LEU A 544 10.72 2.56 25.21
CA LEU A 544 9.73 1.72 24.56
C LEU A 544 9.02 0.83 25.60
N SER A 545 7.72 1.03 25.79
CA SER A 545 6.90 0.11 26.58
C SER A 545 6.36 -1.00 25.69
N LEU A 546 6.70 -2.25 26.01
CA LEU A 546 6.16 -3.44 25.34
C LEU A 546 4.81 -3.90 25.91
N THR A 547 4.26 -3.20 26.90
CA THR A 547 2.96 -3.52 27.49
C THR A 547 1.84 -3.67 26.44
N PRO A 548 1.76 -2.85 25.37
CA PRO A 548 0.75 -3.02 24.31
C PRO A 548 0.86 -4.31 23.50
N TRP A 549 1.95 -5.08 23.64
CA TRP A 549 2.14 -6.40 23.03
C TRP A 549 1.80 -7.55 23.98
N ARG A 550 1.39 -7.27 25.23
CA ARG A 550 0.98 -8.27 26.21
C ARG A 550 -0.38 -8.86 25.83
N ASN A 551 -0.46 -10.19 25.76
CA ASN A 551 -1.68 -10.93 25.42
C ASN A 551 -2.30 -10.53 24.06
N LEU A 552 -1.47 -10.29 23.02
CA LEU A 552 -2.01 -10.34 21.66
C LEU A 552 -2.52 -11.76 21.39
N PRO A 553 -3.73 -11.93 20.84
CA PRO A 553 -4.31 -13.25 20.66
C PRO A 553 -3.34 -14.13 19.89
N VAL A 554 -3.12 -15.29 20.51
CA VAL A 554 -2.60 -16.52 19.94
C VAL A 554 -3.10 -16.65 18.50
N GLU A 555 -2.21 -17.09 17.61
CA GLU A 555 -2.49 -17.52 16.25
C GLU A 555 -3.96 -17.93 16.08
N PHE A 556 -4.67 -17.27 15.16
CA PHE A 556 -5.93 -17.82 14.69
C PHE A 556 -5.67 -19.25 14.22
N PRO A 557 -6.45 -20.23 14.71
CA PRO A 557 -6.17 -21.63 14.47
C PRO A 557 -6.05 -21.87 12.97
N THR A 558 -5.02 -22.62 12.60
CA THR A 558 -4.88 -23.21 11.28
C THR A 558 -6.11 -24.08 10.97
N VAL A 559 -7.03 -23.51 10.18
CA VAL A 559 -7.99 -24.10 9.21
C VAL A 559 -7.89 -25.64 9.08
N ASP A 560 -8.90 -26.49 9.30
CA ASP A 560 -10.33 -26.43 8.90
C ASP A 560 -11.35 -26.76 10.01
N ASN A 561 -10.99 -27.56 11.02
CA ASN A 561 -11.98 -28.18 11.91
C ASN A 561 -12.68 -27.18 12.85
N ASP A 562 -11.99 -26.14 13.33
CA ASP A 562 -12.57 -25.20 14.29
C ASP A 562 -13.51 -24.19 13.62
N ILE A 563 -13.20 -23.77 12.39
CA ILE A 563 -14.10 -22.92 11.59
C ILE A 563 -15.35 -23.71 11.19
N GLN A 564 -15.20 -24.97 10.79
CA GLN A 564 -16.35 -25.83 10.52
C GLN A 564 -17.25 -26.02 11.75
N ARG A 565 -16.66 -26.24 12.94
CA ARG A 565 -17.41 -26.31 14.21
C ARG A 565 -18.11 -25.00 14.54
N LEU A 566 -17.43 -23.87 14.36
CA LEU A 566 -17.99 -22.54 14.59
C LEU A 566 -19.17 -22.28 13.65
N LEU A 567 -19.01 -22.52 12.36
CA LEU A 567 -20.06 -22.37 11.36
C LEU A 567 -21.23 -23.31 11.67
N GLN A 568 -20.97 -24.56 12.05
CA GLN A 568 -22.03 -25.50 12.42
C GLN A 568 -22.84 -25.01 13.63
N LYS A 569 -22.17 -24.49 14.67
CA LYS A 569 -22.81 -23.90 15.85
C LYS A 569 -23.63 -22.66 15.49
N ALA A 570 -23.09 -21.81 14.62
CA ALA A 570 -23.80 -20.65 14.10
C ALA A 570 -25.05 -21.05 13.30
N GLU A 571 -24.97 -22.07 12.44
CA GLU A 571 -26.12 -22.61 11.71
C GLU A 571 -27.22 -23.11 12.65
N ASP A 572 -26.85 -23.81 13.71
CA ASP A 572 -27.81 -24.30 14.72
C ASP A 572 -28.50 -23.15 15.46
N ASN A 573 -27.75 -22.11 15.85
CA ASN A 573 -28.29 -20.90 16.46
C ASN A 573 -29.27 -20.19 15.51
N ILE A 574 -28.88 -19.98 14.25
CA ILE A 574 -29.74 -19.35 13.23
C ILE A 574 -31.00 -20.19 12.99
N ARG A 575 -30.87 -21.52 12.92
CA ARG A 575 -32.02 -22.44 12.77
C ARG A 575 -33.01 -22.29 13.92
N GLN A 576 -32.53 -22.12 15.16
CA GLN A 576 -33.41 -21.87 16.31
C GLN A 576 -34.07 -20.48 16.24
N LYS A 577 -33.30 -19.42 15.90
CA LYS A 577 -33.83 -18.06 15.74
C LYS A 577 -34.92 -17.99 14.68
N ARG A 578 -34.72 -18.64 13.52
CA ARG A 578 -35.72 -18.70 12.44
C ARG A 578 -37.02 -19.36 12.87
N LYS A 579 -36.98 -20.46 13.65
CA LYS A 579 -38.22 -21.07 14.19
C LYS A 579 -39.01 -20.11 15.09
N GLN A 580 -38.32 -19.32 15.91
CA GLN A 580 -38.98 -18.33 16.77
C GLN A 580 -39.58 -17.18 15.96
N ILE A 581 -38.86 -16.69 14.95
CA ILE A 581 -39.35 -15.64 14.05
C ILE A 581 -40.57 -16.16 13.28
N GLN A 582 -40.54 -17.39 12.77
CA GLN A 582 -41.68 -17.96 12.03
C GLN A 582 -42.96 -17.99 12.88
N GLN A 583 -42.85 -18.40 14.14
CA GLN A 583 -44.00 -18.40 15.07
C GLN A 583 -44.53 -16.98 15.30
N ARG A 584 -43.64 -16.00 15.45
CA ARG A 584 -44.00 -14.59 15.63
C ARG A 584 -44.67 -13.99 14.41
N VAL A 585 -44.13 -14.24 13.22
CA VAL A 585 -44.70 -13.78 11.94
C VAL A 585 -46.09 -14.37 11.74
N SER A 586 -46.24 -15.70 11.92
CA SER A 586 -47.54 -16.37 11.82
C SER A 586 -48.58 -15.83 12.81
N ASN A 587 -48.16 -15.45 14.01
CA ASN A 587 -49.04 -14.81 15.01
C ASN A 587 -49.35 -13.34 14.67
N SER A 588 -48.46 -12.64 13.98
CA SER A 588 -48.64 -11.24 13.59
C SER A 588 -49.66 -11.08 12.45
N ASP A 589 -49.79 -12.08 11.57
CA ASP A 589 -50.75 -12.10 10.46
C ASP A 589 -52.23 -12.19 10.91
N SER A 590 -52.47 -12.34 12.21
CA SER A 590 -53.82 -12.27 12.80
C SER A 590 -54.39 -10.85 12.88
N TYR A 591 -53.60 -9.81 12.57
CA TYR A 591 -54.06 -8.42 12.46
C TYR A 591 -54.20 -8.03 10.99
N PRO A 592 -55.42 -7.77 10.49
CA PRO A 592 -55.62 -7.48 9.08
C PRO A 592 -54.93 -6.15 8.74
N VAL A 593 -53.96 -6.21 7.81
CA VAL A 593 -53.41 -5.06 7.08
C VAL A 593 -54.56 -4.51 6.24
N THR A 594 -55.39 -3.70 6.88
CA THR A 594 -56.44 -2.96 6.19
C THR A 594 -55.77 -1.80 5.48
N GLN A 595 -55.61 -1.98 4.16
CA GLN A 595 -55.16 -1.03 3.12
C GLN A 595 -53.74 -1.26 2.60
N ARG A 596 -53.65 -1.39 1.27
CA ARG A 596 -52.41 -1.25 0.49
C ARG A 596 -51.85 0.14 0.74
N SER A 597 -50.92 0.26 1.69
CA SER A 597 -50.29 1.52 2.03
C SER A 597 -49.09 1.78 1.10
N SER A 598 -48.72 3.05 0.91
CA SER A 598 -47.54 3.39 0.10
C SER A 598 -46.24 2.76 0.62
N PRO A 599 -45.98 2.67 1.95
CA PRO A 599 -44.83 1.93 2.48
C PRO A 599 -44.86 0.45 2.11
N SER A 600 -45.98 -0.25 2.31
CA SER A 600 -46.09 -1.67 1.95
C SER A 600 -45.91 -1.94 0.45
N ALA A 601 -46.37 -1.03 -0.41
CA ALA A 601 -46.15 -1.13 -1.85
C ALA A 601 -44.68 -0.86 -2.25
N TYR A 602 -43.98 0.00 -1.51
CA TYR A 602 -42.54 0.21 -1.70
C TYR A 602 -41.73 -0.99 -1.20
N SER A 603 -42.07 -1.57 -0.04
CA SER A 603 -41.43 -2.77 0.49
C SER A 603 -41.50 -3.94 -0.51
N TYR A 604 -42.61 -4.05 -1.23
CA TYR A 604 -42.76 -5.01 -2.32
C TYR A 604 -41.74 -4.81 -3.46
N MET A 605 -41.53 -3.57 -3.91
CA MET A 605 -40.57 -3.26 -4.99
C MET A 605 -39.11 -3.44 -4.57
N MET A 606 -38.85 -3.66 -3.28
CA MET A 606 -37.55 -3.87 -2.67
C MET A 606 -37.35 -5.33 -2.22
N ARG A 607 -38.16 -6.28 -2.72
CA ARG A 607 -38.03 -7.70 -2.36
C ARG A 607 -36.71 -8.28 -2.85
N ALA A 608 -36.22 -9.25 -2.09
CA ALA A 608 -35.04 -10.01 -2.47
C ALA A 608 -35.35 -10.98 -3.61
N LYS A 609 -34.50 -10.97 -4.64
CA LYS A 609 -34.42 -12.07 -5.61
C LYS A 609 -34.01 -13.34 -4.88
N GLU A 610 -34.43 -14.50 -5.39
CA GLU A 610 -34.16 -15.81 -4.78
C GLU A 610 -32.66 -16.02 -4.48
N THR A 611 -31.79 -15.66 -5.42
CA THR A 611 -30.33 -15.73 -5.26
C THR A 611 -29.82 -14.81 -4.13
N ALA A 612 -30.35 -13.59 -4.03
CA ALA A 612 -29.98 -12.67 -2.96
C ALA A 612 -30.42 -13.22 -1.58
N ALA A 613 -31.62 -13.77 -1.48
CA ALA A 613 -32.14 -14.41 -0.27
C ALA A 613 -31.27 -15.61 0.17
N LYS A 614 -30.87 -16.46 -0.78
CA LYS A 614 -29.96 -17.60 -0.53
C LYS A 614 -28.59 -17.14 -0.02
N LEU A 615 -27.98 -16.15 -0.66
CA LEU A 615 -26.69 -15.60 -0.24
C LEU A 615 -26.78 -14.89 1.13
N SER A 616 -27.91 -14.22 1.42
CA SER A 616 -28.15 -13.65 2.75
C SER A 616 -28.29 -14.72 3.82
N ALA A 617 -28.87 -15.88 3.52
CA ALA A 617 -28.93 -16.98 4.47
C ALA A 617 -27.54 -17.47 4.89
N ALA A 618 -26.59 -17.56 3.95
CA ALA A 618 -25.18 -17.81 4.29
C ALA A 618 -24.59 -16.65 5.12
N SER A 619 -24.87 -15.42 4.71
CA SER A 619 -24.41 -14.19 5.37
C SER A 619 -24.87 -14.09 6.83
N GLU A 620 -26.08 -14.53 7.15
CA GLU A 620 -26.60 -14.61 8.53
C GLU A 620 -25.80 -15.57 9.41
N VAL A 621 -25.41 -16.73 8.86
CA VAL A 621 -24.57 -17.69 9.58
C VAL A 621 -23.18 -17.10 9.83
N LEU A 622 -22.61 -16.42 8.84
CA LEU A 622 -21.33 -15.73 9.00
C LEU A 622 -21.40 -14.63 10.08
N LEU A 623 -22.52 -13.90 10.16
CA LEU A 623 -22.73 -12.87 11.17
C LEU A 623 -22.83 -13.48 12.57
N GLU A 624 -23.56 -14.58 12.70
CA GLU A 624 -23.70 -15.30 13.97
C GLU A 624 -22.36 -15.92 14.39
N ALA A 625 -21.61 -16.52 13.47
CA ALA A 625 -20.26 -17.04 13.72
C ALA A 625 -19.32 -15.94 14.21
N THR A 626 -19.39 -14.76 13.58
CA THR A 626 -18.68 -13.55 13.99
C THR A 626 -19.08 -13.11 15.41
N MET A 627 -20.38 -13.10 15.71
CA MET A 627 -20.87 -12.77 17.06
C MET A 627 -20.44 -13.80 18.11
N LEU A 628 -20.41 -15.09 17.77
CA LEU A 628 -19.94 -16.16 18.66
C LEU A 628 -18.46 -15.97 18.99
N LEU A 629 -17.62 -15.65 17.98
CA LEU A 629 -16.22 -15.27 18.16
C LEU A 629 -16.05 -14.01 19.02
N ALA A 630 -16.97 -13.04 18.88
CA ALA A 630 -16.89 -11.79 19.61
C ALA A 630 -17.48 -11.84 21.04
N SER A 631 -18.16 -12.93 21.43
CA SER A 631 -18.91 -12.99 22.69
C SER A 631 -18.15 -13.74 23.79
N SER A 632 -18.06 -13.15 24.99
CA SER A 632 -17.38 -13.71 26.16
C SER A 632 -18.09 -14.88 26.87
N ARG A 633 -19.22 -15.36 26.31
CA ARG A 633 -20.10 -16.33 26.98
C ARG A 633 -19.75 -17.79 26.70
N ASP A 634 -19.00 -18.06 25.64
CA ASP A 634 -18.62 -19.41 25.25
C ASP A 634 -17.14 -19.66 25.55
N ARG A 635 -16.84 -20.58 26.47
CA ARG A 635 -15.45 -20.89 26.86
C ARG A 635 -14.69 -21.68 25.79
N ASP A 636 -15.40 -22.15 24.75
CA ASP A 636 -14.84 -22.96 23.67
C ASP A 636 -14.18 -22.13 22.56
N PHE A 637 -14.42 -20.80 22.52
CA PHE A 637 -13.89 -19.91 21.48
C PHE A 637 -13.31 -18.62 22.08
N PHE A 638 -12.33 -18.02 21.40
CA PHE A 638 -11.54 -16.89 21.91
C PHE A 638 -12.41 -15.69 22.34
N ASN A 639 -12.02 -15.04 23.44
CA ASN A 639 -12.70 -13.85 23.95
C ASN A 639 -12.11 -12.59 23.28
N LEU A 640 -12.71 -12.13 22.17
CA LEU A 640 -12.31 -10.87 21.52
C LEU A 640 -12.88 -9.67 22.30
N GLY A 641 -12.00 -8.81 22.83
CA GLY A 641 -12.43 -7.55 23.46
C GLY A 641 -13.08 -6.58 22.46
N ASP A 642 -13.75 -5.52 22.95
CA ASP A 642 -14.40 -4.50 22.09
C ASP A 642 -13.46 -3.86 21.03
N TYR A 643 -12.15 -3.92 21.26
CA TYR A 643 -11.11 -3.40 20.37
C TYR A 643 -10.69 -4.40 19.25
N GLU A 644 -10.99 -5.69 19.39
CA GLU A 644 -10.58 -6.76 18.46
C GLU A 644 -11.68 -7.17 17.47
N LYS A 645 -12.90 -6.65 17.64
CA LYS A 645 -14.05 -6.86 16.75
C LYS A 645 -13.77 -6.46 15.30
N ASN A 646 -12.89 -5.49 15.05
CA ASN A 646 -12.49 -5.05 13.71
C ASN A 646 -11.30 -5.85 13.12
N ARG A 647 -10.78 -6.86 13.84
CA ARG A 647 -9.59 -7.65 13.47
C ARG A 647 -9.92 -9.13 13.20
N ILE A 648 -11.17 -9.40 12.85
CA ILE A 648 -11.60 -10.75 12.47
C ILE A 648 -10.91 -11.13 11.15
N PRO A 649 -10.22 -12.29 11.07
CA PRO A 649 -9.45 -12.66 9.90
C PRO A 649 -10.33 -12.81 8.67
N LYS A 650 -9.81 -12.36 7.52
CA LYS A 650 -10.42 -12.62 6.23
C LYS A 650 -10.13 -14.05 5.80
N VAL A 651 -10.98 -14.98 6.22
CA VAL A 651 -10.92 -16.38 5.78
C VAL A 651 -11.63 -16.52 4.42
N ASN A 652 -11.05 -17.30 3.50
CA ASN A 652 -11.77 -17.70 2.28
C ASN A 652 -12.87 -18.71 2.65
N LEU A 653 -14.13 -18.28 2.52
CA LEU A 653 -15.33 -19.06 2.82
C LEU A 653 -16.18 -19.31 1.58
N ASP A 654 -15.60 -19.23 0.38
CA ASP A 654 -16.34 -19.46 -0.86
C ASP A 654 -16.91 -20.89 -0.93
N TRP A 655 -16.20 -21.88 -0.37
CA TRP A 655 -16.67 -23.27 -0.26
C TRP A 655 -17.95 -23.39 0.58
N PHE A 656 -18.13 -22.53 1.58
CA PHE A 656 -19.32 -22.48 2.44
C PHE A 656 -20.45 -21.74 1.74
N ILE A 657 -20.16 -20.56 1.18
CA ILE A 657 -21.14 -19.73 0.47
C ILE A 657 -21.71 -20.49 -0.75
N SER A 658 -20.88 -21.26 -1.47
CA SER A 658 -21.32 -22.04 -2.62
C SER A 658 -22.37 -23.13 -2.30
N GLN A 659 -22.48 -23.55 -1.03
CA GLN A 659 -23.50 -24.51 -0.60
C GLN A 659 -24.90 -23.90 -0.59
N TYR A 660 -24.99 -22.59 -0.37
CA TYR A 660 -26.27 -21.86 -0.32
C TYR A 660 -26.72 -21.39 -1.71
N SER A 661 -25.77 -21.08 -2.60
CA SER A 661 -26.04 -20.65 -3.98
C SER A 661 -25.28 -21.53 -4.98
N PRO A 662 -25.79 -22.73 -5.29
CA PRO A 662 -25.17 -23.61 -6.28
C PRO A 662 -25.19 -22.99 -7.68
N PRO A 663 -24.36 -23.49 -8.62
CA PRO A 663 -24.30 -22.98 -9.99
C PRO A 663 -25.68 -22.92 -10.65
N ASP A 664 -26.05 -21.73 -11.11
CA ASP A 664 -27.35 -21.44 -11.71
C ASP A 664 -27.18 -21.14 -13.21
N LYS A 665 -28.04 -21.74 -14.04
CA LYS A 665 -28.08 -21.47 -15.49
C LYS A 665 -28.42 -20.01 -15.81
N CYS A 666 -29.07 -19.31 -14.89
CA CYS A 666 -29.37 -17.88 -15.02
C CYS A 666 -28.16 -16.98 -14.75
N LEU A 667 -27.10 -17.52 -14.13
CA LEU A 667 -25.91 -16.81 -13.65
C LEU A 667 -24.64 -17.57 -14.03
N THR A 668 -24.33 -17.58 -15.32
CA THR A 668 -23.13 -18.21 -15.86
C THR A 668 -21.87 -17.54 -15.33
N SER A 669 -20.94 -18.34 -14.80
CA SER A 669 -19.65 -17.90 -14.26
C SER A 669 -18.48 -18.66 -14.92
N ASP A 670 -18.57 -18.83 -16.24
CA ASP A 670 -17.58 -19.60 -16.99
C ASP A 670 -16.22 -18.92 -17.00
N LEU A 671 -15.16 -19.72 -16.85
CA LEU A 671 -13.77 -19.30 -16.94
C LEU A 671 -13.01 -20.18 -17.95
N PRO A 672 -12.00 -19.64 -18.67
CA PRO A 672 -11.53 -18.24 -18.61
C PRO A 672 -12.49 -17.25 -19.29
N CYS A 673 -12.42 -15.98 -18.90
CA CYS A 673 -13.22 -14.92 -19.52
C CYS A 673 -12.91 -14.77 -21.01
N ASP A 674 -13.95 -14.78 -21.85
CA ASP A 674 -13.82 -14.50 -23.27
C ASP A 674 -13.85 -12.99 -23.56
N HIS A 675 -12.64 -12.41 -23.65
CA HIS A 675 -12.41 -11.01 -23.97
C HIS A 675 -12.76 -10.64 -25.43
N THR A 676 -13.10 -11.62 -26.28
CA THR A 676 -13.51 -11.36 -27.68
C THR A 676 -15.02 -11.13 -27.82
N THR A 677 -15.79 -11.40 -26.76
CA THR A 677 -17.23 -11.15 -26.75
C THR A 677 -17.55 -9.67 -26.89
N LYS A 678 -18.51 -9.33 -27.75
CA LYS A 678 -18.94 -7.93 -27.96
C LYS A 678 -19.96 -7.45 -26.92
N TYR A 679 -20.59 -8.38 -26.22
CA TYR A 679 -21.72 -8.11 -25.33
C TYR A 679 -21.39 -8.61 -23.93
N ARG A 680 -21.73 -7.80 -22.94
CA ARG A 680 -21.57 -8.13 -21.52
C ARG A 680 -22.57 -9.22 -21.11
N LEU A 681 -22.19 -10.00 -20.11
CA LEU A 681 -23.14 -10.89 -19.43
C LEU A 681 -24.08 -10.06 -18.56
N HIS A 682 -25.35 -10.50 -18.45
CA HIS A 682 -26.37 -9.80 -17.65
C HIS A 682 -25.99 -9.68 -16.17
N SER A 683 -25.22 -10.64 -15.64
CA SER A 683 -24.73 -10.63 -14.26
C SER A 683 -23.57 -9.67 -14.02
N GLY A 684 -23.02 -9.07 -15.07
CA GLY A 684 -21.77 -8.31 -15.02
C GLY A 684 -20.50 -9.19 -15.02
N TRP A 685 -20.64 -10.52 -15.00
CA TRP A 685 -19.49 -11.44 -14.96
C TRP A 685 -18.52 -11.18 -16.12
N CYS A 686 -17.22 -11.17 -15.81
CA CYS A 686 -16.13 -10.84 -16.74
C CYS A 686 -16.12 -9.39 -17.28
N ASN A 687 -16.92 -8.46 -16.74
CA ASN A 687 -16.74 -7.03 -17.04
C ASN A 687 -15.38 -6.50 -16.55
N ASN A 688 -14.81 -7.14 -15.54
CA ASN A 688 -13.42 -7.01 -15.15
C ASN A 688 -12.68 -8.31 -15.51
N LEU A 689 -11.75 -8.26 -16.46
CA LEU A 689 -11.03 -9.45 -16.94
C LEU A 689 -9.99 -9.97 -15.94
N GLN A 690 -9.52 -9.14 -15.01
CA GLN A 690 -8.54 -9.50 -13.98
C GLN A 690 -9.22 -10.13 -12.75
N SER A 691 -10.39 -9.60 -12.37
CA SER A 691 -11.19 -10.05 -11.24
C SER A 691 -12.67 -10.13 -11.65
N PRO A 692 -13.08 -11.23 -12.31
CA PRO A 692 -14.39 -11.40 -12.94
C PRO A 692 -15.60 -11.22 -12.02
N GLU A 693 -15.40 -11.31 -10.71
CA GLU A 693 -16.38 -11.16 -9.64
C GLU A 693 -16.72 -9.71 -9.26
N LEU A 694 -15.86 -8.74 -9.62
CA LEU A 694 -16.02 -7.34 -9.18
C LEU A 694 -17.12 -6.60 -9.93
N GLY A 695 -18.05 -6.01 -9.19
CA GLY A 695 -19.16 -5.21 -9.72
C GLY A 695 -20.33 -6.05 -10.24
N ASN A 696 -20.29 -7.37 -10.05
CA ASN A 696 -21.35 -8.28 -10.46
C ASN A 696 -22.62 -8.08 -9.66
N ALA A 697 -23.73 -8.58 -10.21
CA ALA A 697 -24.96 -8.75 -9.45
C ALA A 697 -24.73 -9.68 -8.24
N PHE A 698 -25.51 -9.44 -7.18
CA PHE A 698 -25.47 -10.22 -5.93
C PHE A 698 -24.17 -10.11 -5.14
N GLN A 699 -23.43 -9.01 -5.32
CA GLN A 699 -22.24 -8.69 -4.52
C GLN A 699 -22.57 -7.69 -3.39
N PRO A 700 -21.83 -7.69 -2.27
CA PRO A 700 -21.96 -6.65 -1.26
C PRO A 700 -21.60 -5.27 -1.83
N PHE A 701 -22.19 -4.22 -1.28
CA PHE A 701 -21.75 -2.85 -1.56
C PHE A 701 -20.31 -2.63 -1.09
N LEU A 702 -19.56 -1.87 -1.88
CA LEU A 702 -18.20 -1.44 -1.51
C LEU A 702 -18.28 -0.35 -0.44
N HIS A 703 -17.68 -0.62 0.71
CA HIS A 703 -17.48 0.35 1.77
C HIS A 703 -16.11 1.03 1.60
N LEU A 704 -16.10 2.34 1.30
CA LEU A 704 -14.86 3.13 1.21
C LEU A 704 -14.18 3.32 2.58
N LEU A 705 -14.97 3.25 3.66
CA LEU A 705 -14.54 3.30 5.05
C LEU A 705 -15.21 2.14 5.82
N PRO A 706 -14.60 1.60 6.88
CA PRO A 706 -15.19 0.52 7.67
C PRO A 706 -16.61 0.86 8.17
N PRO A 707 -17.54 -0.10 8.19
CA PRO A 707 -18.89 0.13 8.69
C PRO A 707 -18.86 0.47 10.19
N GLN A 708 -19.65 1.46 10.60
CA GLN A 708 -19.73 1.92 11.98
C GLN A 708 -21.07 1.51 12.62
N TYR A 709 -21.05 0.42 13.39
CA TYR A 709 -22.17 -0.03 14.22
C TYR A 709 -21.90 0.32 15.70
N ASP A 710 -22.95 0.46 16.50
CA ASP A 710 -22.83 0.82 17.93
C ASP A 710 -22.08 -0.26 18.73
N ASP A 711 -22.32 -1.53 18.40
CA ASP A 711 -21.62 -2.69 18.95
C ASP A 711 -20.44 -3.16 18.09
N ALA A 712 -20.06 -2.34 17.10
CA ALA A 712 -19.11 -2.62 16.02
C ALA A 712 -19.52 -3.75 15.05
N MET A 713 -20.71 -4.36 15.17
CA MET A 713 -21.09 -5.55 14.41
C MET A 713 -22.40 -5.43 13.64
N ILE A 714 -23.49 -5.10 14.32
CA ILE A 714 -24.85 -5.18 13.76
C ILE A 714 -25.81 -4.12 14.32
N GLU A 715 -25.58 -3.60 15.53
CA GLU A 715 -26.47 -2.65 16.17
C GLU A 715 -26.38 -1.28 15.50
N ALA A 716 -27.53 -0.74 15.10
CA ALA A 716 -27.59 0.56 14.46
C ALA A 716 -27.08 1.66 15.39
N THR A 717 -26.36 2.66 14.86
CA THR A 717 -25.72 3.68 15.69
C THR A 717 -26.73 4.53 16.46
N ILE A 718 -26.68 4.50 17.78
CA ILE A 718 -27.43 5.35 18.71
C ILE A 718 -26.36 6.16 19.47
N LYS A 719 -25.82 7.20 18.81
CA LYS A 719 -24.93 8.16 19.49
C LYS A 719 -25.72 8.88 20.60
N SER A 720 -25.75 8.32 21.80
CA SER A 720 -26.30 8.96 22.99
C SER A 720 -25.18 9.60 23.80
N ASN A 721 -24.77 10.80 23.38
CA ASN A 721 -24.33 11.82 24.30
C ASN A 721 -24.98 13.12 23.84
N VAL A 722 -25.76 13.75 24.73
CA VAL A 722 -26.65 14.91 24.53
C VAL A 722 -28.10 14.57 24.11
N LEU A 723 -28.98 14.53 25.13
CA LEU A 723 -30.37 15.02 25.09
C LEU A 723 -31.35 14.55 23.98
N MET A 724 -31.25 13.32 23.47
CA MET A 724 -32.28 12.71 22.61
C MET A 724 -32.84 11.39 23.16
N LYS A 725 -32.98 11.26 24.49
CA LYS A 725 -33.96 10.31 25.04
C LYS A 725 -35.36 10.87 24.74
N LYS A 726 -36.15 10.15 23.94
CA LYS A 726 -37.60 10.37 23.68
C LYS A 726 -38.06 11.47 22.70
N LYS A 727 -37.29 11.82 21.66
CA LYS A 727 -37.90 12.52 20.51
C LYS A 727 -37.77 11.63 19.29
N GLY A 728 -38.89 10.99 18.89
CA GLY A 728 -38.98 10.35 17.59
C GLY A 728 -38.51 11.35 16.52
N ALA A 729 -37.78 10.86 15.52
CA ALA A 729 -37.34 11.69 14.41
C ALA A 729 -38.54 12.49 13.88
N SER A 730 -38.58 13.78 14.20
CA SER A 730 -39.69 14.62 13.77
C SER A 730 -39.47 14.93 12.31
N PHE A 731 -40.26 14.30 11.43
CA PHE A 731 -40.29 14.58 9.99
C PHE A 731 -40.52 16.07 9.69
N SER A 732 -40.98 16.85 10.69
CA SER A 732 -41.13 18.29 10.64
C SER A 732 -39.84 19.08 10.36
N PHE A 733 -38.65 18.58 10.68
CA PHE A 733 -37.40 19.33 10.47
C PHE A 733 -36.83 19.23 9.05
N ILE A 734 -37.16 18.18 8.30
CA ILE A 734 -36.63 17.98 6.94
C ILE A 734 -37.49 18.70 5.88
N ARG A 735 -38.74 19.06 6.22
CA ARG A 735 -39.72 19.55 5.22
C ARG A 735 -40.13 21.02 5.34
N ARG A 736 -39.53 21.82 6.23
CA ARG A 736 -39.56 23.28 6.06
C ARG A 736 -38.34 23.67 5.22
N PRO A 737 -38.44 23.76 3.88
CA PRO A 737 -37.38 24.44 3.16
C PRO A 737 -37.30 25.85 3.74
N LEU A 738 -36.13 26.27 4.21
CA LEU A 738 -35.88 27.65 4.61
C LEU A 738 -36.16 28.64 3.45
N LYS A 739 -36.33 28.11 2.22
CA LYS A 739 -36.86 28.79 1.02
C LYS A 739 -37.18 27.73 -0.05
N GLU A 740 -38.35 27.78 -0.70
CA GLU A 740 -38.61 27.00 -1.92
C GLU A 740 -37.72 27.52 -3.06
N LEU A 741 -36.51 26.97 -3.17
CA LEU A 741 -35.57 27.27 -4.25
C LEU A 741 -35.81 26.29 -5.39
N MET A 742 -36.78 26.61 -6.25
CA MET A 742 -36.95 25.92 -7.52
C MET A 742 -35.84 26.40 -8.47
N SER A 743 -35.00 25.48 -8.97
CA SER A 743 -34.03 25.82 -10.03
C SER A 743 -34.79 26.26 -11.28
N GLN A 744 -34.34 27.36 -11.90
CA GLN A 744 -34.86 27.81 -13.20
C GLN A 744 -34.13 27.16 -14.39
N GLU A 745 -33.02 26.46 -14.12
CA GLU A 745 -32.14 25.89 -15.17
C GLU A 745 -32.45 24.43 -15.48
N TYR A 746 -32.92 23.66 -14.49
CA TYR A 746 -33.11 22.21 -14.62
C TYR A 746 -34.59 21.83 -14.60
N SER A 747 -34.98 20.98 -15.55
CA SER A 747 -36.31 20.38 -15.56
C SER A 747 -36.40 19.21 -14.57
N HIS A 748 -37.63 18.82 -14.23
CA HIS A 748 -37.91 17.63 -13.40
C HIS A 748 -37.29 16.34 -13.96
N MET A 749 -36.95 16.30 -15.26
CA MET A 749 -36.29 15.17 -15.90
C MET A 749 -34.93 14.83 -15.27
N LEU A 750 -34.19 15.82 -14.75
CA LEU A 750 -32.91 15.56 -14.09
C LEU A 750 -33.07 14.63 -12.87
N MET A 751 -34.08 14.90 -12.04
CA MET A 751 -34.39 14.05 -10.90
C MET A 751 -34.85 12.65 -11.35
N GLN A 752 -35.67 12.58 -12.41
CA GLN A 752 -36.15 11.30 -12.95
C GLN A 752 -35.00 10.44 -13.48
N PHE A 753 -34.16 11.02 -14.32
CA PHE A 753 -32.99 10.33 -14.85
C PHE A 753 -32.01 9.91 -13.74
N GLY A 754 -31.87 10.72 -12.68
CA GLY A 754 -31.11 10.35 -11.49
C GLY A 754 -31.64 9.08 -10.80
N GLN A 755 -32.97 8.95 -10.64
CA GLN A 755 -33.57 7.73 -10.11
C GLN A 755 -33.36 6.53 -11.05
N PHE A 756 -33.53 6.73 -12.37
CA PHE A 756 -33.29 5.69 -13.37
C PHE A 756 -31.87 5.15 -13.32
N VAL A 757 -30.88 6.04 -13.29
CA VAL A 757 -29.45 5.69 -13.13
C VAL A 757 -29.23 4.98 -11.80
N GLY A 758 -29.78 5.48 -10.69
CA GLY A 758 -29.67 4.83 -9.39
C GLY A 758 -30.25 3.41 -9.37
N HIS A 759 -31.34 3.19 -10.10
CA HIS A 759 -31.96 1.88 -10.26
C HIS A 759 -31.17 0.92 -11.14
N ASP A 760 -30.23 1.42 -11.94
CA ASP A 760 -29.37 0.60 -12.82
C ASP A 760 -28.11 0.09 -12.10
N ILE A 761 -27.66 0.79 -11.04
CA ILE A 761 -26.42 0.46 -10.33
C ILE A 761 -26.61 0.04 -8.86
N THR A 762 -27.77 0.32 -8.27
CA THR A 762 -28.05 -0.01 -6.86
C THR A 762 -29.44 -0.59 -6.64
N HIS A 763 -29.50 -1.75 -5.98
CA HIS A 763 -30.72 -2.32 -5.43
C HIS A 763 -30.36 -3.13 -4.18
N SER A 764 -30.64 -2.57 -3.00
CA SER A 764 -30.45 -3.30 -1.73
C SER A 764 -31.79 -3.84 -1.23
N PRO A 765 -32.06 -5.15 -1.36
CA PRO A 765 -33.34 -5.71 -0.98
C PRO A 765 -33.58 -5.64 0.53
N LEU A 766 -34.85 -5.71 0.93
CA LEU A 766 -35.27 -5.78 2.33
C LEU A 766 -35.15 -7.20 2.88
N ASP A 767 -34.95 -7.30 4.19
CA ASP A 767 -34.99 -8.57 4.90
C ASP A 767 -36.40 -9.17 4.93
N GLN A 768 -36.48 -10.51 4.90
CA GLN A 768 -37.74 -11.25 4.79
C GLN A 768 -37.90 -12.24 5.95
N GLY A 769 -39.12 -12.76 6.12
CA GLY A 769 -39.36 -13.86 7.05
C GLY A 769 -38.66 -15.16 6.61
N PRO A 770 -38.55 -16.15 7.51
CA PRO A 770 -37.83 -17.41 7.26
C PRO A 770 -38.26 -18.20 6.01
N ASN A 771 -39.51 -18.04 5.54
CA ASN A 771 -40.01 -18.66 4.31
C ASN A 771 -40.17 -17.67 3.14
N GLY A 772 -39.54 -16.50 3.21
CA GLY A 772 -39.63 -15.45 2.19
C GLY A 772 -40.90 -14.60 2.29
N GLU A 773 -41.62 -14.66 3.42
CA GLU A 773 -42.79 -13.81 3.63
C GLU A 773 -42.41 -12.36 3.98
N ASP A 774 -43.23 -11.39 3.57
CA ASP A 774 -42.99 -9.99 3.89
C ASP A 774 -43.18 -9.74 5.40
N LEU A 775 -42.26 -9.01 6.02
CA LEU A 775 -42.35 -8.69 7.44
C LEU A 775 -43.28 -7.49 7.66
N ASN A 776 -44.36 -7.70 8.41
CA ASN A 776 -45.25 -6.61 8.84
C ASN A 776 -44.61 -5.80 9.99
N CYS A 777 -43.88 -4.74 9.63
CA CYS A 777 -43.18 -3.90 10.59
C CYS A 777 -43.94 -2.58 10.89
N THR A 778 -45.27 -2.58 10.76
CA THR A 778 -46.09 -1.37 10.97
C THR A 778 -46.31 -1.02 12.44
N ARG A 779 -46.23 -2.01 13.36
CA ARG A 779 -46.38 -1.77 14.80
C ARG A 779 -45.08 -1.27 15.40
N CYS A 780 -45.19 -0.35 16.36
CA CYS A 780 -44.01 0.21 17.04
C CYS A 780 -43.22 -0.80 17.87
N ASP A 781 -43.80 -1.95 18.20
CA ASP A 781 -43.15 -3.04 18.94
C ASP A 781 -42.66 -4.18 18.04
N SER A 782 -42.79 -4.06 16.71
CA SER A 782 -42.43 -5.11 15.73
C SER A 782 -40.97 -5.58 15.84
N PHE A 783 -40.05 -4.75 16.33
CA PHE A 783 -38.67 -5.16 16.62
C PHE A 783 -38.60 -6.36 17.57
N PHE A 784 -39.47 -6.38 18.59
CA PHE A 784 -39.51 -7.44 19.59
C PHE A 784 -40.55 -8.52 19.24
N THR A 785 -41.67 -8.11 18.65
CA THR A 785 -42.83 -8.98 18.43
C THR A 785 -42.83 -9.70 17.09
N VAL A 786 -42.10 -9.21 16.08
CA VAL A 786 -42.02 -9.79 14.73
C VAL A 786 -40.58 -10.26 14.43
N SER A 787 -39.67 -9.32 14.20
CA SER A 787 -38.26 -9.59 13.86
C SER A 787 -37.38 -8.42 14.26
N GLN A 788 -36.13 -8.69 14.63
CA GLN A 788 -35.12 -7.65 14.90
C GLN A 788 -34.79 -6.81 13.66
N SER A 789 -35.19 -7.28 12.47
CA SER A 789 -35.08 -6.52 11.23
C SER A 789 -36.16 -5.45 11.08
N CYS A 790 -37.23 -5.49 11.88
CA CYS A 790 -38.23 -4.44 11.95
C CYS A 790 -37.73 -3.28 12.82
N MET A 791 -37.45 -2.11 12.24
CA MET A 791 -37.05 -0.91 13.01
C MET A 791 -38.04 0.26 12.76
N PRO A 792 -39.30 0.11 13.17
CA PRO A 792 -40.37 1.07 12.88
C PRO A 792 -40.05 2.48 13.39
N VAL A 793 -40.35 3.50 12.58
CA VAL A 793 -40.13 4.90 12.95
C VAL A 793 -41.40 5.49 13.57
N ARG A 794 -41.36 5.77 14.87
CA ARG A 794 -42.52 6.33 15.59
C ARG A 794 -42.84 7.75 15.13
N VAL A 795 -44.11 7.98 14.80
CA VAL A 795 -44.64 9.30 14.46
C VAL A 795 -44.75 10.14 15.75
N PRO A 796 -44.13 11.33 15.83
CA PRO A 796 -44.26 12.21 16.99
C PRO A 796 -45.67 12.76 17.17
N GLU A 797 -46.04 13.09 18.41
CA GLU A 797 -47.35 13.68 18.75
C GLU A 797 -47.66 14.99 18.01
N ASN A 798 -46.63 15.76 17.66
CA ASN A 798 -46.76 17.06 16.99
C ASN A 798 -46.38 16.99 15.50
N ASP A 799 -46.47 15.81 14.87
CA ASP A 799 -46.19 15.69 13.44
C ASP A 799 -47.26 16.42 12.61
N PRO A 800 -46.88 17.30 11.66
CA PRO A 800 -47.84 18.10 10.91
C PRO A 800 -48.58 17.33 9.81
N PHE A 801 -48.15 16.11 9.46
CA PHE A 801 -48.67 15.36 8.31
C PHE A 801 -49.30 14.04 8.73
N PHE A 802 -48.67 13.28 9.62
CA PHE A 802 -49.16 12.00 10.07
C PHE A 802 -49.86 12.10 11.43
N SER A 803 -51.08 11.56 11.54
CA SER A 803 -51.72 11.36 12.86
C SER A 803 -50.80 10.53 13.76
N PRO A 804 -50.51 10.96 15.01
CA PRO A 804 -49.64 10.22 15.93
C PRO A 804 -50.25 8.91 16.45
N PHE A 805 -51.55 8.70 16.22
CA PHE A 805 -52.27 7.50 16.63
C PHE A 805 -53.03 6.85 15.48
N VAL A 806 -53.06 5.52 15.46
CA VAL A 806 -53.85 4.68 14.56
C VAL A 806 -54.44 3.54 15.38
N ASN A 807 -55.75 3.29 15.27
CA ASN A 807 -56.48 2.23 15.98
C ASN A 807 -56.27 2.22 17.52
N GLY A 808 -56.17 3.40 18.15
CA GLY A 808 -55.99 3.54 19.59
C GLY A 808 -54.55 3.29 20.10
N GLY A 809 -53.60 2.96 19.22
CA GLY A 809 -52.18 2.82 19.53
C GLY A 809 -51.31 3.89 18.84
N PRO A 810 -50.02 4.01 19.23
CA PRO A 810 -49.09 4.93 18.56
C PRO A 810 -48.86 4.52 17.11
N ARG A 811 -48.83 5.51 16.21
CA ARG A 811 -48.51 5.28 14.79
C ARG A 811 -47.00 5.14 14.60
N CYS A 812 -46.60 4.12 13.86
CA CYS A 812 -45.24 3.97 13.35
C CYS A 812 -45.24 3.85 11.83
N LEU A 813 -44.19 4.39 11.19
CA LEU A 813 -43.89 4.15 9.79
C LEU A 813 -43.07 2.88 9.68
N GLU A 814 -43.44 2.05 8.71
CA GLU A 814 -42.76 0.81 8.43
C GLU A 814 -41.32 1.07 7.97
N PHE A 815 -40.38 0.32 8.55
CA PHE A 815 -38.99 0.29 8.12
C PHE A 815 -38.43 -1.10 8.41
N ILE A 816 -37.85 -1.71 7.38
CA ILE A 816 -37.26 -3.04 7.40
C ILE A 816 -35.79 -2.88 7.05
N ARG A 817 -34.90 -3.55 7.77
CA ARG A 817 -33.46 -3.52 7.47
C ARG A 817 -33.18 -4.15 6.10
N SER A 818 -32.17 -3.62 5.40
CA SER A 818 -31.65 -4.23 4.18
C SER A 818 -31.02 -5.59 4.44
N LEU A 819 -31.10 -6.46 3.46
CA LEU A 819 -30.59 -7.83 3.45
C LEU A 819 -29.06 -7.86 3.65
N ASN A 820 -28.56 -8.88 4.37
CA ASN A 820 -27.13 -9.03 4.67
C ASN A 820 -26.40 -9.60 3.44
N GLY A 821 -25.24 -9.05 3.11
CA GLY A 821 -24.45 -9.45 1.94
C GLY A 821 -23.02 -9.89 2.26
N GLN A 822 -22.71 -10.20 3.52
CA GLN A 822 -21.33 -10.50 3.91
C GLN A 822 -20.82 -11.79 3.27
N ARG A 823 -19.58 -11.74 2.78
CA ARG A 823 -18.90 -12.91 2.20
C ARG A 823 -17.76 -13.44 3.06
N GLN A 824 -17.51 -12.81 4.20
CA GLN A 824 -16.45 -13.13 5.15
C GLN A 824 -16.96 -12.89 6.57
N LEU A 825 -16.26 -13.44 7.56
CA LEU A 825 -16.52 -13.11 8.96
C LEU A 825 -16.22 -11.62 9.20
N GLY A 826 -17.07 -10.94 9.95
CA GLY A 826 -16.98 -9.50 10.16
C GLY A 826 -18.32 -8.82 10.42
N PRO A 827 -18.32 -7.48 10.44
CA PRO A 827 -19.54 -6.70 10.65
C PRO A 827 -20.54 -6.87 9.48
N ARG A 828 -21.82 -6.58 9.76
CA ARG A 828 -22.89 -6.67 8.75
C ARG A 828 -22.60 -5.76 7.54
N THR A 829 -22.82 -6.27 6.35
CA THR A 829 -22.78 -5.51 5.07
C THR A 829 -24.07 -5.71 4.30
N GLN A 830 -24.34 -4.86 3.31
CA GLN A 830 -25.58 -4.91 2.52
C GLN A 830 -25.31 -5.46 1.12
N ILE A 831 -26.19 -6.34 0.66
CA ILE A 831 -26.11 -6.88 -0.71
C ILE A 831 -26.65 -5.86 -1.72
N ASN A 832 -26.00 -5.81 -2.89
CA ASN A 832 -26.53 -5.24 -4.11
C ASN A 832 -27.02 -6.39 -5.00
N GLN A 833 -28.33 -6.51 -5.21
CA GLN A 833 -28.90 -7.62 -6.00
C GLN A 833 -28.89 -7.38 -7.52
N ILE A 834 -28.38 -6.22 -7.96
CA ILE A 834 -28.14 -5.88 -9.36
C ILE A 834 -26.66 -5.54 -9.58
N THR A 835 -26.27 -5.31 -10.82
CA THR A 835 -24.89 -4.98 -11.19
C THR A 835 -24.50 -3.58 -10.71
N ALA A 836 -23.19 -3.31 -10.60
CA ALA A 836 -22.67 -1.99 -10.27
C ALA A 836 -22.30 -1.16 -11.52
N PHE A 837 -22.87 -1.49 -12.68
CA PHE A 837 -22.53 -0.90 -13.97
C PHE A 837 -23.74 -0.20 -14.59
N LEU A 838 -23.50 0.87 -15.35
CA LEU A 838 -24.52 1.43 -16.25
C LEU A 838 -24.63 0.53 -17.48
N ASP A 839 -25.43 -0.52 -17.36
CA ASP A 839 -25.60 -1.58 -18.35
C ASP A 839 -27.05 -1.80 -18.77
N GLY A 840 -27.98 -1.00 -18.25
CA GLY A 840 -29.41 -1.13 -18.54
C GLY A 840 -30.04 -2.33 -17.86
N SER A 841 -29.46 -2.88 -16.78
CA SER A 841 -30.07 -3.90 -15.94
C SER A 841 -31.47 -3.52 -15.45
N VAL A 842 -31.76 -2.22 -15.29
CA VAL A 842 -33.11 -1.72 -14.97
C VAL A 842 -34.16 -2.05 -16.06
N ILE A 843 -33.71 -2.17 -17.32
CA ILE A 843 -34.54 -2.55 -18.48
C ILE A 843 -34.44 -4.05 -18.74
N TYR A 844 -33.23 -4.61 -18.77
CA TYR A 844 -32.95 -5.94 -19.30
C TYR A 844 -32.81 -7.04 -18.24
N GLY A 845 -32.74 -6.68 -16.96
CA GLY A 845 -32.49 -7.58 -15.85
C GLY A 845 -31.01 -7.84 -15.62
N SER A 846 -30.70 -8.37 -14.44
CA SER A 846 -29.33 -8.69 -13.99
C SER A 846 -29.01 -10.18 -14.12
N THR A 847 -29.94 -10.96 -14.68
CA THR A 847 -29.76 -12.40 -14.92
C THR A 847 -30.19 -12.77 -16.34
N ALA A 848 -29.64 -13.85 -16.88
CA ALA A 848 -30.02 -14.34 -18.21
C ALA A 848 -31.50 -14.78 -18.26
N CYS A 849 -32.06 -15.22 -17.14
CA CYS A 849 -33.46 -15.64 -17.05
C CYS A 849 -34.44 -14.47 -17.02
N GLU A 850 -34.11 -13.38 -16.31
CA GLU A 850 -34.89 -12.13 -16.36
C GLU A 850 -34.89 -11.55 -17.76
N ALA A 851 -33.71 -11.44 -18.37
CA ALA A 851 -33.59 -11.02 -19.77
C ALA A 851 -34.38 -11.93 -20.71
N GLY A 852 -34.33 -13.24 -20.47
CA GLY A 852 -35.10 -14.25 -21.21
C GLY A 852 -36.61 -14.10 -21.06
N PHE A 853 -37.08 -13.74 -19.86
CA PHE A 853 -38.49 -13.46 -19.56
C PHE A 853 -38.96 -12.18 -20.23
N LEU A 854 -38.14 -11.12 -20.25
CA LEU A 854 -38.49 -9.81 -20.81
C LEU A 854 -38.45 -9.77 -22.35
N ARG A 855 -37.85 -10.78 -22.99
CA ARG A 855 -37.76 -10.88 -24.46
C ARG A 855 -39.03 -11.49 -25.06
N ALA A 856 -39.52 -10.90 -26.15
CA ALA A 856 -40.60 -11.47 -26.96
C ALA A 856 -40.13 -12.72 -27.74
N LYS A 857 -38.81 -12.93 -27.82
CA LYS A 857 -38.15 -14.00 -28.59
C LYS A 857 -38.52 -14.00 -30.07
N ASN A 858 -38.96 -12.85 -30.59
CA ASN A 858 -39.30 -12.62 -31.98
C ASN A 858 -38.68 -11.29 -32.46
N GLY A 859 -37.93 -11.32 -33.56
CA GLY A 859 -37.30 -10.13 -34.16
C GLY A 859 -36.39 -9.33 -33.21
N GLY A 860 -35.87 -9.94 -32.14
CA GLY A 860 -35.04 -9.26 -31.14
C GLY A 860 -35.80 -8.30 -30.21
N LYS A 861 -37.14 -8.29 -30.25
CA LYS A 861 -37.97 -7.36 -29.46
C LYS A 861 -38.10 -7.78 -28.00
N LEU A 862 -38.33 -6.78 -27.14
CA LEU A 862 -38.86 -6.98 -25.79
C LEU A 862 -40.35 -7.34 -25.84
N ARG A 863 -40.86 -7.97 -24.78
CA ARG A 863 -42.29 -8.22 -24.60
C ARG A 863 -43.01 -6.91 -24.42
N GLU A 864 -44.18 -6.83 -25.00
CA GLU A 864 -45.09 -5.70 -24.89
C GLU A 864 -46.48 -6.20 -24.50
N ASN A 865 -47.24 -5.35 -23.82
CA ASN A 865 -48.64 -5.58 -23.50
C ASN A 865 -49.50 -4.60 -24.30
N SER A 866 -50.40 -5.12 -25.13
CA SER A 866 -51.38 -4.30 -25.83
C SER A 866 -52.63 -4.14 -24.95
N MET A 867 -52.70 -3.07 -24.15
CA MET A 867 -53.95 -2.66 -23.49
C MET A 867 -54.87 -1.92 -24.50
N ALA A 868 -55.12 -2.53 -25.65
CA ALA A 868 -55.98 -1.99 -26.68
C ALA A 868 -57.42 -1.84 -26.14
N GLY A 869 -57.90 -0.60 -26.00
CA GLY A 869 -59.29 -0.28 -25.66
C GLY A 869 -59.53 0.50 -24.35
N ARG A 870 -58.51 0.78 -23.52
CA ARG A 870 -58.66 1.64 -22.31
C ARG A 870 -58.05 3.03 -22.42
N PHE A 871 -57.10 3.22 -23.32
CA PHE A 871 -56.49 4.51 -23.62
C PHE A 871 -56.62 4.77 -25.14
N GLU A 872 -56.88 6.02 -25.54
CA GLU A 872 -57.17 6.40 -26.94
C GLU A 872 -56.00 6.18 -27.92
N ARG A 873 -54.80 5.80 -27.41
CA ARG A 873 -53.63 5.46 -28.22
C ARG A 873 -53.32 3.96 -28.21
N LYS A 874 -52.92 3.43 -29.37
CA LYS A 874 -52.32 2.09 -29.54
C LYS A 874 -50.86 2.10 -29.02
N ASP A 875 -50.67 2.39 -27.74
CA ASP A 875 -49.33 2.42 -27.16
C ASP A 875 -48.99 1.03 -26.61
N SER A 876 -47.89 0.46 -27.10
CA SER A 876 -47.29 -0.76 -26.55
C SER A 876 -46.76 -0.47 -25.15
N LEU A 877 -47.35 -1.09 -24.12
CA LEU A 877 -46.93 -0.93 -22.74
C LEU A 877 -45.95 -2.02 -22.34
N LEU A 878 -45.24 -1.82 -21.22
CA LEU A 878 -44.46 -2.88 -20.57
C LEU A 878 -45.36 -4.08 -20.21
N PRO A 879 -44.78 -5.30 -20.15
CA PRO A 879 -45.53 -6.48 -19.70
C PRO A 879 -46.02 -6.27 -18.26
N PRO A 880 -47.20 -6.82 -17.88
CA PRO A 880 -47.65 -6.77 -16.50
C PRO A 880 -46.73 -7.62 -15.61
N ALA A 881 -46.50 -7.17 -14.38
CA ALA A 881 -45.85 -7.96 -13.35
C ALA A 881 -46.66 -9.22 -13.01
N GLU A 882 -45.98 -10.33 -12.67
CA GLU A 882 -46.64 -11.60 -12.36
C GLU A 882 -47.50 -11.51 -11.08
N ASP A 883 -47.01 -10.82 -10.05
CA ASP A 883 -47.76 -10.55 -8.82
C ASP A 883 -48.26 -9.09 -8.79
N GLN A 884 -49.57 -8.94 -8.58
CA GLN A 884 -50.34 -7.69 -8.58
C GLN A 884 -50.98 -7.41 -7.21
N SER A 885 -50.71 -8.24 -6.20
CA SER A 885 -51.39 -8.22 -4.89
C SER A 885 -51.22 -6.88 -4.15
N THR A 886 -50.03 -6.30 -4.23
CA THR A 886 -49.61 -5.05 -3.58
C THR A 886 -49.70 -3.82 -4.49
N CYS A 887 -50.07 -4.01 -5.76
CA CYS A 887 -50.14 -2.93 -6.74
C CYS A 887 -51.25 -1.94 -6.39
N LEU A 888 -50.87 -0.69 -6.07
CA LEU A 888 -51.83 0.35 -5.66
C LEU A 888 -52.81 0.73 -6.77
N SER A 889 -52.39 0.63 -8.04
CA SER A 889 -53.23 0.92 -9.19
C SER A 889 -54.17 -0.22 -9.57
N ALA A 890 -54.04 -1.42 -8.99
CA ALA A 890 -54.95 -2.53 -9.29
C ALA A 890 -56.32 -2.34 -8.62
N PRO A 891 -57.46 -2.70 -9.25
CA PRO A 891 -57.57 -3.37 -10.56
C PRO A 891 -57.63 -2.39 -11.75
N PHE A 892 -57.46 -1.09 -11.53
CA PHE A 892 -57.60 -0.07 -12.58
C PHE A 892 -56.51 -0.16 -13.65
N ALA A 893 -55.24 -0.28 -13.24
CA ALA A 893 -54.09 -0.51 -14.10
C ALA A 893 -53.09 -1.48 -13.45
N PRO A 894 -52.50 -2.42 -14.22
CA PRO A 894 -51.50 -3.33 -13.69
C PRO A 894 -50.18 -2.60 -13.42
N CYS A 895 -49.43 -3.07 -12.43
CA CYS A 895 -48.02 -2.75 -12.28
C CYS A 895 -47.22 -3.51 -13.35
N PHE A 896 -46.13 -2.90 -13.82
CA PHE A 896 -45.33 -3.40 -14.93
C PHE A 896 -44.13 -4.22 -14.45
N ALA A 897 -43.70 -5.17 -15.28
CA ALA A 897 -42.45 -5.89 -15.16
C ALA A 897 -41.36 -5.25 -16.04
N SER A 898 -40.16 -5.16 -15.49
CA SER A 898 -38.92 -4.76 -16.15
C SER A 898 -37.75 -5.53 -15.52
N GLY A 899 -36.52 -5.18 -15.87
CA GLY A 899 -35.32 -5.71 -15.19
C GLY A 899 -35.22 -5.34 -13.72
N ASP A 900 -35.93 -4.28 -13.29
CA ASP A 900 -36.07 -3.84 -11.91
C ASP A 900 -37.54 -3.62 -11.53
N GLU A 901 -37.94 -4.07 -10.34
CA GLU A 901 -39.32 -4.01 -9.85
C GLU A 901 -39.79 -2.59 -9.50
N ARG A 902 -38.87 -1.65 -9.30
CA ARG A 902 -39.17 -0.23 -9.01
C ARG A 902 -39.61 0.54 -10.25
N VAL A 903 -39.73 -0.11 -11.42
CA VAL A 903 -40.27 0.49 -12.66
C VAL A 903 -41.66 1.11 -12.48
N SER A 904 -42.45 0.57 -11.54
CA SER A 904 -43.82 1.03 -11.24
C SER A 904 -43.91 1.98 -10.03
N GLN A 905 -42.77 2.49 -9.52
CA GLN A 905 -42.76 3.38 -8.36
C GLN A 905 -43.54 4.68 -8.61
N HIS A 906 -43.41 5.26 -9.81
CA HIS A 906 -44.27 6.33 -10.31
C HIS A 906 -44.17 6.47 -11.84
N PRO A 907 -45.12 7.14 -12.53
CA PRO A 907 -45.16 7.21 -13.99
C PRO A 907 -43.90 7.78 -14.66
N GLY A 908 -43.23 8.76 -14.05
CA GLY A 908 -41.99 9.35 -14.57
C GLY A 908 -40.86 8.34 -14.82
N ILE A 909 -40.70 7.32 -13.96
CA ILE A 909 -39.72 6.24 -14.15
C ILE A 909 -40.21 5.26 -15.20
N THR A 910 -41.49 4.88 -15.14
CA THR A 910 -42.10 3.94 -16.09
C THR A 910 -41.94 4.40 -17.53
N VAL A 911 -42.14 5.69 -17.82
CA VAL A 911 -42.05 6.22 -19.19
C VAL A 911 -40.63 6.12 -19.75
N MET A 912 -39.58 6.16 -18.92
CA MET A 912 -38.19 6.00 -19.39
C MET A 912 -37.86 4.58 -19.85
N HIS A 913 -38.73 3.61 -19.58
CA HIS A 913 -38.61 2.22 -20.02
C HIS A 913 -39.41 1.93 -21.30
N ILE A 914 -40.23 2.87 -21.74
CA ILE A 914 -41.12 2.75 -22.91
C ILE A 914 -40.53 3.62 -24.02
N ARG A 915 -40.64 3.16 -25.28
CA ARG A 915 -40.19 3.90 -26.46
C ARG A 915 -41.32 4.68 -27.11
#